data_AF-A0A661RHG8-F1
#
_entry.id   AF-A0A661RHG8-F1
#
_cell.length_a   1.000
_cell.length_b   1.000
_cell.length_c   1.000
_cell.angle_alpha   90.00
_cell.angle_beta   90.00
_cell.angle_gamma   90.00
#
_symmetry.space_group_name_H-M   'P 1'
#
loop_
_entity.id
_entity.type
_entity.pdbx_description
1 polymer ?
#
loop_
_entity_poly.entity_id
_entity_poly.type
_entity_poly.pdbx_seq_one_letter_code
_entity_poly.pdbx_strand_id
1 'polypeptide(L)'
;MKISTGHLLKTGILITMAIGLLLSAVSPSHSSPEVLKKTGIETFPVYPSIEPNVAFWIDMFTRYTRSQGVIHDVRHLDRIYEVIRLDPSQTRTAAQKNKKKKEAVQKKYKRILLALAAGKPPATPKEKQVAALFGSKAGARDFKQAAHQLRCQTGLTLHFKEGLIRSGAVIKEFKQIFRSHGLPVDLAYLPCVESSFDFTAYSKFGAAGIWQFTRGTGRMYMKIGYVVDQRRDPYISTQAAARLLKRNYAKLGEWPLALTAYNHGVNGMLRAQKQKGGYENIFNTYQGRSFRFASRNFYSEFLAARQVAKNYKTYFGEIPFQKPVHVTRYTTRGYLPAKALAQGLNLDIQTIKELNPSLRSPVFSGRKHIPKGFELRLPKQVPHKTIARVTAPLYQAKQKPSKFHEVRKGDTAGGIARIHSVPLNELMMANGLNRRATIYIGQNLRIPVQGEVILPEKLALAKPKPTIQTKKTAKTPLAPETPTPPDIVLPLPHKKTPPPLLLPEKSLAKTEPTPQAEVAPPLPDGPEALAKPISEEPVVNLAIVTSDLKIKKTFTQSNQLVGVIRVAPEETLGHYADWLQIPTRKIRALNQFPYGKTISIDQKIKLPLTPKDLDRFEELRYEYHKEMEEDFFESFSIIGVDTYKIKDGDTIWLLCLNKLEIPLWLLKKYNPVMDFSKLKLQQTIKYPIVNSPRGFEIQ
;
A
#
# COMPACT_ATOMS: atom_id res chain seq x y z
N MET A 1 65.43 -39.18 7.02
CA MET A 1 66.28 -40.38 6.86
C MET A 1 66.20 -40.84 5.40
N LYS A 2 67.25 -41.43 4.81
CA LYS A 2 67.25 -41.98 3.42
C LYS A 2 66.26 -43.18 3.34
N ILE A 3 65.80 -43.76 2.22
CA ILE A 3 66.19 -43.89 0.79
C ILE A 3 64.87 -43.91 -0.04
N SER A 4 64.64 -43.06 -1.05
CA SER A 4 64.88 -43.19 -2.51
C SER A 4 64.07 -44.23 -3.32
N THR A 5 63.35 -43.70 -4.35
CA THR A 5 63.11 -44.25 -5.73
C THR A 5 62.46 -45.63 -5.97
N GLY A 6 61.54 -45.80 -6.94
CA GLY A 6 60.88 -44.82 -7.82
C GLY A 6 60.27 -45.42 -9.11
N HIS A 7 59.64 -44.58 -9.95
CA HIS A 7 59.28 -44.81 -11.39
C HIS A 7 58.24 -45.92 -11.71
N LEU A 8 57.37 -45.88 -12.75
CA LEU A 8 56.86 -44.94 -13.78
C LEU A 8 55.45 -45.51 -14.21
N LEU A 9 54.60 -45.05 -15.15
CA LEU A 9 54.56 -43.98 -16.17
C LEU A 9 53.07 -43.71 -16.52
N LYS A 10 52.60 -42.44 -16.66
CA LYS A 10 51.71 -41.93 -17.77
C LYS A 10 51.04 -40.56 -17.48
N THR A 11 51.21 -39.65 -18.45
CA THR A 11 50.30 -38.58 -18.95
C THR A 11 49.35 -37.83 -17.99
N GLY A 12 49.34 -36.48 -17.94
CA GLY A 12 50.23 -35.53 -18.62
C GLY A 12 49.76 -34.06 -18.61
N ILE A 13 50.74 -33.17 -18.76
CA ILE A 13 50.64 -31.74 -19.16
C ILE A 13 49.78 -30.82 -18.27
N LEU A 14 50.46 -30.16 -17.32
CA LEU A 14 50.18 -28.76 -16.94
C LEU A 14 51.53 -28.06 -16.73
N ILE A 15 51.84 -27.01 -17.50
CA ILE A 15 53.16 -26.38 -17.53
C ILE A 15 53.03 -24.84 -17.41
N THR A 16 53.37 -24.34 -16.22
CA THR A 16 54.06 -23.05 -15.89
C THR A 16 53.50 -21.72 -16.46
N MET A 17 53.91 -20.51 -16.04
CA MET A 17 54.95 -20.02 -15.11
C MET A 17 54.37 -18.69 -14.52
N ALA A 18 54.18 -18.50 -13.21
CA ALA A 18 55.14 -18.22 -12.13
C ALA A 18 55.73 -16.78 -12.14
N ILE A 19 56.05 -16.28 -10.92
CA ILE A 19 56.75 -15.02 -10.58
C ILE A 19 55.89 -13.73 -10.60
N GLY A 20 56.10 -12.84 -9.61
CA GLY A 20 55.69 -11.43 -9.65
C GLY A 20 54.89 -10.93 -8.45
N LEU A 21 55.54 -10.65 -7.30
CA LEU A 21 54.89 -9.94 -6.20
C LEU A 21 54.89 -8.42 -6.48
N LEU A 22 53.71 -7.83 -6.69
CA LEU A 22 53.53 -6.38 -6.69
C LEU A 22 52.17 -6.01 -6.09
N LEU A 23 52.18 -5.53 -4.85
CA LEU A 23 50.99 -5.28 -4.02
C LEU A 23 50.33 -3.93 -4.37
N SER A 24 49.80 -3.80 -5.59
CA SER A 24 48.91 -2.68 -5.94
C SER A 24 47.52 -2.90 -5.32
N ALA A 25 47.19 -2.13 -4.28
CA ALA A 25 45.91 -2.21 -3.59
C ALA A 25 44.75 -1.63 -4.43
N VAL A 26 44.20 -2.43 -5.34
CA VAL A 26 43.01 -2.07 -6.14
C VAL A 26 41.77 -2.01 -5.25
N SER A 27 41.59 -0.86 -4.60
CA SER A 27 40.35 -0.53 -3.89
C SER A 27 39.17 -0.48 -4.87
N PRO A 28 37.99 -1.03 -4.53
CA PRO A 28 36.80 -0.90 -5.37
C PRO A 28 36.37 0.57 -5.39
N SER A 29 36.72 1.26 -6.48
CA SER A 29 36.60 2.71 -6.62
C SER A 29 35.16 3.16 -6.42
N HIS A 30 34.85 3.72 -5.26
CA HIS A 30 33.58 4.35 -4.98
C HIS A 30 33.52 5.69 -5.70
N SER A 31 33.07 5.67 -6.96
CA SER A 31 32.84 6.87 -7.77
C SER A 31 31.80 7.77 -7.10
N SER A 32 32.28 8.74 -6.32
CA SER A 32 31.45 9.76 -5.68
C SER A 32 30.64 10.55 -6.71
N PRO A 33 29.51 11.18 -6.32
CA PRO A 33 28.64 11.91 -7.27
C PRO A 33 29.34 13.02 -8.09
N GLU A 34 30.50 13.50 -7.66
CA GLU A 34 31.32 14.47 -8.40
C GLU A 34 32.04 13.85 -9.60
N VAL A 35 32.34 12.55 -9.58
CA VAL A 35 32.87 11.81 -10.75
C VAL A 35 31.81 11.74 -11.85
N LEU A 36 30.54 11.54 -11.49
CA LEU A 36 29.41 11.56 -12.45
C LEU A 36 29.19 12.92 -13.10
N LYS A 37 29.67 14.03 -12.50
CA LYS A 37 29.68 15.35 -13.15
C LYS A 37 30.76 15.48 -14.23
N LYS A 38 31.88 14.75 -14.12
CA LYS A 38 33.02 14.85 -15.06
C LYS A 38 32.84 14.05 -16.35
N THR A 39 31.84 13.18 -16.45
CA THR A 39 31.62 12.31 -17.62
C THR A 39 30.47 12.74 -18.53
N GLY A 40 29.75 13.83 -18.22
CA GLY A 40 28.60 14.32 -19.00
C GLY A 40 27.34 13.43 -18.93
N ILE A 41 27.37 12.34 -18.16
CA ILE A 41 26.25 11.40 -18.04
C ILE A 41 25.13 12.01 -17.19
N GLU A 42 23.94 12.23 -17.76
CA GLU A 42 22.77 12.65 -16.97
C GLU A 42 22.51 11.59 -15.88
N THR A 43 22.37 12.03 -14.64
CA THR A 43 22.15 11.13 -13.49
C THR A 43 20.86 10.31 -13.61
N PHE A 44 19.91 10.77 -14.42
CA PHE A 44 18.56 10.22 -14.59
C PHE A 44 18.07 10.46 -16.03
N PRO A 45 18.66 9.78 -17.03
CA PRO A 45 18.39 10.04 -18.44
C PRO A 45 16.93 9.76 -18.81
N VAL A 46 16.39 10.55 -19.73
CA VAL A 46 15.16 10.25 -20.44
C VAL A 46 15.52 9.56 -21.74
N TYR A 47 15.16 8.28 -21.90
CA TYR A 47 15.37 7.55 -23.15
C TYR A 47 14.22 7.83 -24.13
N PRO A 48 14.46 7.90 -25.45
CA PRO A 48 13.40 8.09 -26.44
C PRO A 48 12.28 7.03 -26.35
N SER A 49 12.61 5.80 -25.97
CA SER A 49 11.63 4.73 -25.72
C SER A 49 10.66 5.00 -24.57
N ILE A 50 10.97 5.92 -23.64
CA ILE A 50 10.13 6.24 -22.47
C ILE A 50 9.57 7.67 -22.48
N GLU A 51 9.96 8.53 -23.43
CA GLU A 51 9.41 9.88 -23.57
C GLU A 51 7.86 9.91 -23.62
N PRO A 52 7.17 9.02 -24.38
CA PRO A 52 5.70 8.95 -24.38
C PRO A 52 5.13 8.66 -22.99
N ASN A 53 5.79 7.79 -22.22
CA ASN A 53 5.35 7.43 -20.87
C ASN A 53 5.56 8.59 -19.89
N VAL A 54 6.69 9.31 -19.98
CA VAL A 54 6.94 10.50 -19.16
C VAL A 54 5.91 11.59 -19.45
N ALA A 55 5.62 11.86 -20.73
CA ALA A 55 4.58 12.81 -21.14
C ALA A 55 3.19 12.42 -20.63
N PHE A 56 2.81 11.14 -20.75
CA PHE A 56 1.55 10.62 -20.19
C PHE A 56 1.47 10.86 -18.67
N TRP A 57 2.52 10.55 -17.91
CA TRP A 57 2.50 10.72 -16.46
C TRP A 57 2.48 12.19 -16.03
N ILE A 58 3.10 13.11 -16.79
CA ILE A 58 2.94 14.56 -16.59
C ILE A 58 1.46 14.94 -16.73
N ASP A 59 0.77 14.49 -17.79
CA ASP A 59 -0.65 14.76 -17.98
C ASP A 59 -1.53 14.11 -16.89
N MET A 60 -1.17 12.92 -16.40
CA MET A 60 -1.87 12.30 -15.27
C MET A 60 -1.72 13.10 -13.96
N PHE A 61 -0.57 13.73 -13.74
CA PHE A 61 -0.26 14.53 -12.55
C PHE A 61 -0.70 16.01 -12.64
N THR A 62 -1.03 16.52 -13.83
CA THR A 62 -1.30 17.96 -14.04
C THR A 62 -2.61 18.28 -14.74
N ARG A 63 -3.06 17.44 -15.68
CA ARG A 63 -4.27 17.69 -16.50
C ARG A 63 -5.48 16.89 -16.04
N TYR A 64 -5.32 15.60 -15.77
CA TYR A 64 -6.45 14.70 -15.52
C TYR A 64 -6.82 14.63 -14.03
N THR A 65 -8.10 14.82 -13.73
CA THR A 65 -8.69 14.81 -12.38
C THR A 65 -9.41 13.48 -12.08
N ARG A 66 -9.81 13.25 -10.82
CA ARG A 66 -10.49 11.99 -10.40
C ARG A 66 -11.82 11.74 -11.11
N SER A 67 -12.48 12.76 -11.66
CA SER A 67 -13.68 12.63 -12.50
C SER A 67 -13.37 12.29 -13.97
N GLN A 68 -12.11 11.97 -14.30
CA GLN A 68 -11.66 11.56 -15.63
C GLN A 68 -10.92 10.22 -15.57
N GLY A 69 -11.24 9.32 -16.49
CA GLY A 69 -10.51 8.10 -16.75
C GLY A 69 -9.96 8.09 -18.17
N VAL A 70 -8.64 7.96 -18.33
CA VAL A 70 -7.97 7.88 -19.62
C VAL A 70 -7.95 6.41 -20.05
N ILE A 71 -8.55 6.08 -21.19
CA ILE A 71 -8.49 4.75 -21.82
C ILE A 71 -7.27 4.73 -22.75
N HIS A 72 -6.28 3.90 -22.44
CA HIS A 72 -4.98 3.89 -23.13
C HIS A 72 -4.42 2.47 -23.30
N ASP A 73 -3.36 2.35 -24.11
CA ASP A 73 -2.59 1.12 -24.26
C ASP A 73 -1.52 0.97 -23.15
N VAL A 74 -1.27 -0.26 -22.68
CA VAL A 74 -0.33 -0.58 -21.59
C VAL A 74 1.14 -0.58 -22.02
N ARG A 75 1.44 -0.54 -23.32
CA ARG A 75 2.80 -0.43 -23.89
C ARG A 75 3.06 0.92 -24.55
N HIS A 76 2.07 1.47 -25.25
CA HIS A 76 2.17 2.74 -25.96
C HIS A 76 1.24 3.76 -25.30
N LEU A 77 1.74 4.45 -24.27
CA LEU A 77 0.91 5.32 -23.42
C LEU A 77 0.43 6.58 -24.15
N ASP A 78 1.07 6.93 -25.26
CA ASP A 78 0.63 7.88 -26.29
C ASP A 78 -0.70 7.48 -26.97
N ARG A 79 -1.00 6.18 -27.07
CA ARG A 79 -2.25 5.68 -27.69
C ARG A 79 -3.43 5.79 -26.74
N ILE A 80 -3.91 7.02 -26.57
CA ILE A 80 -5.13 7.36 -25.83
C ILE A 80 -6.35 7.22 -26.76
N TYR A 81 -7.24 6.30 -26.42
CA TYR A 81 -8.44 5.97 -27.20
C TYR A 81 -9.65 6.86 -26.87
N GLU A 82 -9.84 7.19 -25.58
CA GLU A 82 -10.94 8.00 -25.06
C GLU A 82 -10.63 8.52 -23.66
N VAL A 83 -11.06 9.74 -23.32
CA VAL A 83 -11.11 10.23 -21.93
C VAL A 83 -12.56 10.25 -21.48
N ILE A 84 -12.90 9.43 -20.48
CA ILE A 84 -14.27 9.23 -20.01
C ILE A 84 -14.54 9.99 -18.71
N ARG A 85 -15.69 10.67 -18.61
CA ARG A 85 -16.18 11.23 -17.34
C ARG A 85 -16.53 10.10 -16.36
N LEU A 86 -16.06 10.20 -15.12
CA LEU A 86 -16.30 9.29 -13.99
C LEU A 86 -17.00 10.06 -12.85
N ASP A 87 -17.77 9.35 -12.04
CA ASP A 87 -18.34 9.86 -10.79
C ASP A 87 -17.21 9.96 -9.74
N PRO A 88 -16.81 11.16 -9.25
CA PRO A 88 -15.70 11.29 -8.32
C PRO A 88 -16.09 10.94 -6.86
N SER A 89 -17.38 10.70 -6.57
CA SER A 89 -17.83 10.40 -5.21
C SER A 89 -17.33 9.04 -4.73
N GLN A 90 -16.90 8.96 -3.48
CA GLN A 90 -16.27 7.75 -2.92
C GLN A 90 -17.31 6.74 -2.38
N THR A 91 -18.45 6.61 -3.08
CA THR A 91 -19.59 5.76 -2.70
C THR A 91 -19.53 4.40 -3.40
N ARG A 92 -20.16 3.36 -2.81
CA ARG A 92 -20.30 2.04 -3.46
C ARG A 92 -20.98 2.15 -4.84
N THR A 93 -22.04 2.95 -4.92
CA THR A 93 -22.82 3.17 -6.15
C THR A 93 -21.96 3.81 -7.24
N ALA A 94 -21.17 4.83 -6.90
CA ALA A 94 -20.23 5.46 -7.83
C ALA A 94 -19.12 4.50 -8.27
N ALA A 95 -18.50 3.77 -7.34
CA ALA A 95 -17.48 2.76 -7.65
C ALA A 95 -18.01 1.69 -8.62
N GLN A 96 -19.23 1.18 -8.39
CA GLN A 96 -19.89 0.22 -9.28
C GLN A 96 -20.26 0.81 -10.65
N LYS A 97 -20.81 2.05 -10.69
CA LYS A 97 -21.10 2.77 -11.95
C LYS A 97 -19.81 2.98 -12.76
N ASN A 98 -18.75 3.45 -12.11
CA ASN A 98 -17.43 3.68 -12.72
C ASN A 98 -16.81 2.37 -13.23
N LYS A 99 -16.84 1.29 -12.46
CA LYS A 99 -16.36 -0.04 -12.92
C LYS A 99 -17.07 -0.48 -14.19
N LYS A 100 -18.42 -0.50 -14.18
CA LYS A 100 -19.24 -0.84 -15.36
C LYS A 100 -18.92 0.06 -16.56
N LYS A 101 -18.72 1.36 -16.35
CA LYS A 101 -18.37 2.32 -17.42
C LYS A 101 -16.98 2.08 -18.01
N LYS A 102 -15.96 1.86 -17.16
CA LYS A 102 -14.59 1.50 -17.59
C LYS A 102 -14.61 0.21 -18.41
N GLU A 103 -15.26 -0.85 -17.90
CA GLU A 103 -15.40 -2.16 -18.57
C GLU A 103 -16.13 -2.05 -19.92
N ALA A 104 -17.22 -1.27 -19.99
CA ALA A 104 -17.99 -1.07 -21.22
C ALA A 104 -17.16 -0.37 -22.32
N VAL A 105 -16.39 0.66 -21.95
CA VAL A 105 -15.57 1.41 -22.92
C VAL A 105 -14.32 0.62 -23.31
N GLN A 106 -13.71 -0.16 -22.41
CA GLN A 106 -12.68 -1.14 -22.78
C GLN A 106 -13.25 -2.21 -23.75
N LYS A 107 -14.48 -2.68 -23.55
CA LYS A 107 -15.17 -3.63 -24.45
C LYS A 107 -15.47 -3.02 -25.84
N LYS A 108 -15.80 -1.71 -25.90
CA LYS A 108 -15.95 -0.93 -27.14
C LYS A 108 -14.64 -0.92 -27.94
N TYR A 109 -13.54 -0.45 -27.34
CA TYR A 109 -12.25 -0.39 -28.04
C TYR A 109 -11.68 -1.78 -28.38
N LYS A 110 -11.91 -2.78 -27.53
CA LYS A 110 -11.54 -4.16 -27.85
C LYS A 110 -12.23 -4.69 -29.10
N ARG A 111 -13.51 -4.36 -29.33
CA ARG A 111 -14.24 -4.74 -30.56
C ARG A 111 -13.63 -4.07 -31.79
N ILE A 112 -13.40 -2.75 -31.74
CA ILE A 112 -12.77 -1.98 -32.83
C ILE A 112 -11.40 -2.57 -33.20
N LEU A 113 -10.54 -2.78 -32.21
CA LEU A 113 -9.19 -3.31 -32.42
C LEU A 113 -9.21 -4.75 -32.96
N LEU A 114 -10.17 -5.59 -32.55
CA LEU A 114 -10.33 -6.94 -33.13
C LEU A 114 -10.93 -6.92 -34.54
N ALA A 115 -11.74 -5.92 -34.91
CA ALA A 115 -12.24 -5.74 -36.27
C ALA A 115 -11.11 -5.31 -37.23
N LEU A 116 -10.30 -4.33 -36.82
CA LEU A 116 -9.09 -3.89 -37.55
C LEU A 116 -8.08 -5.05 -37.66
N ALA A 117 -7.89 -5.83 -36.60
CA ALA A 117 -7.06 -7.03 -36.62
C ALA A 117 -7.58 -8.15 -37.56
N ALA A 118 -8.86 -8.12 -37.93
CA ALA A 118 -9.47 -9.03 -38.89
C ALA A 118 -9.50 -8.46 -40.33
N GLY A 119 -8.74 -7.39 -40.60
CA GLY A 119 -8.66 -6.75 -41.92
C GLY A 119 -9.89 -5.94 -42.31
N LYS A 120 -10.85 -5.69 -41.40
CA LYS A 120 -12.02 -4.88 -41.72
C LYS A 120 -11.61 -3.40 -41.83
N PRO A 121 -11.94 -2.70 -42.93
CA PRO A 121 -11.62 -1.29 -43.07
C PRO A 121 -12.39 -0.45 -42.05
N PRO A 122 -11.79 0.64 -41.51
CA PRO A 122 -12.44 1.50 -40.53
C PRO A 122 -13.59 2.29 -41.17
N ALA A 123 -14.84 1.88 -40.90
CA ALA A 123 -16.02 2.52 -41.47
C ALA A 123 -16.37 3.82 -40.73
N THR A 124 -16.53 3.74 -39.41
CA THR A 124 -16.95 4.88 -38.58
C THR A 124 -15.83 5.89 -38.33
N PRO A 125 -16.13 7.18 -38.05
CA PRO A 125 -15.13 8.17 -37.66
C PRO A 125 -14.28 7.74 -36.45
N LYS A 126 -14.86 6.98 -35.51
CA LYS A 126 -14.13 6.48 -34.35
C LYS A 126 -13.19 5.33 -34.70
N GLU A 127 -13.56 4.42 -35.60
CA GLU A 127 -12.64 3.39 -36.10
C GLU A 127 -11.50 4.01 -36.91
N LYS A 128 -11.78 5.04 -37.72
CA LYS A 128 -10.76 5.81 -38.46
C LYS A 128 -9.78 6.49 -37.50
N GLN A 129 -10.28 7.11 -36.43
CA GLN A 129 -9.44 7.66 -35.36
C GLN A 129 -8.57 6.58 -34.69
N VAL A 130 -9.13 5.41 -34.37
CA VAL A 130 -8.38 4.33 -33.70
C VAL A 130 -7.31 3.73 -34.62
N ALA A 131 -7.59 3.55 -35.91
CA ALA A 131 -6.60 3.10 -36.89
C ALA A 131 -5.43 4.08 -37.00
N ALA A 132 -5.71 5.40 -37.02
CA ALA A 132 -4.69 6.44 -37.12
C ALA A 132 -3.67 6.42 -35.95
N LEU A 133 -4.06 5.99 -34.75
CA LEU A 133 -3.16 5.87 -33.57
C LEU A 133 -2.01 4.86 -33.74
N PHE A 134 -2.04 4.02 -34.77
CA PHE A 134 -1.01 3.00 -35.04
C PHE A 134 -0.13 3.36 -36.25
N GLY A 135 -0.49 4.38 -37.03
CA GLY A 135 0.20 4.78 -38.25
C GLY A 135 0.01 3.82 -39.44
N SER A 136 0.52 4.21 -40.61
CA SER A 136 0.31 3.49 -41.88
C SER A 136 1.01 2.13 -41.99
N LYS A 137 1.95 1.81 -41.09
CA LYS A 137 2.70 0.55 -41.07
C LYS A 137 2.08 -0.52 -40.14
N ALA A 138 0.91 -0.25 -39.56
CA ALA A 138 0.28 -1.11 -38.56
C ALA A 138 -0.30 -2.40 -39.17
N GLY A 139 0.10 -3.55 -38.62
CA GLY A 139 -0.39 -4.86 -39.04
C GLY A 139 -1.52 -5.41 -38.16
N ALA A 140 -2.18 -6.46 -38.64
CA ALA A 140 -3.20 -7.19 -37.89
C ALA A 140 -2.74 -7.66 -36.49
N ARG A 141 -1.43 -7.95 -36.34
CA ARG A 141 -0.81 -8.34 -35.06
C ARG A 141 -0.84 -7.20 -34.02
N ASP A 142 -0.62 -5.97 -34.44
CA ASP A 142 -0.53 -4.80 -33.55
C ASP A 142 -1.90 -4.46 -32.95
N PHE A 143 -2.93 -4.40 -33.80
CA PHE A 143 -4.32 -4.22 -33.35
C PHE A 143 -4.77 -5.38 -32.45
N LYS A 144 -4.43 -6.63 -32.79
CA LYS A 144 -4.74 -7.81 -31.97
C LYS A 144 -4.05 -7.75 -30.61
N GLN A 145 -2.79 -7.29 -30.56
CA GLN A 145 -2.05 -7.12 -29.31
C GLN A 145 -2.69 -6.03 -28.42
N ALA A 146 -2.96 -4.85 -29.00
CA ALA A 146 -3.58 -3.73 -28.29
C ALA A 146 -4.98 -4.08 -27.73
N ALA A 147 -5.76 -4.89 -28.45
CA ALA A 147 -7.06 -5.40 -27.99
C ALA A 147 -7.01 -6.20 -26.67
N HIS A 148 -5.82 -6.61 -26.23
CA HIS A 148 -5.56 -7.29 -24.95
C HIS A 148 -4.76 -6.43 -23.95
N GLN A 149 -4.44 -5.17 -24.30
CA GLN A 149 -3.58 -4.26 -23.53
C GLN A 149 -4.26 -2.94 -23.11
N LEU A 150 -5.58 -2.82 -23.30
CA LEU A 150 -6.39 -1.67 -22.85
C LEU A 150 -6.46 -1.53 -21.32
N ARG A 151 -5.97 -0.42 -20.77
CA ARG A 151 -6.15 0.00 -19.36
C ARG A 151 -6.98 1.29 -19.27
N CYS A 152 -7.61 1.52 -18.12
CA CYS A 152 -8.19 2.80 -17.75
C CYS A 152 -7.41 3.37 -16.55
N GLN A 153 -6.77 4.53 -16.72
CA GLN A 153 -6.04 5.21 -15.64
C GLN A 153 -6.86 6.41 -15.14
N THR A 154 -7.07 6.51 -13.83
CA THR A 154 -7.83 7.62 -13.20
C THR A 154 -6.91 8.83 -12.98
N GLY A 155 -7.41 10.05 -13.18
CA GLY A 155 -6.66 11.30 -12.98
C GLY A 155 -6.15 11.55 -11.56
N LEU A 156 -4.93 12.10 -11.43
CA LEU A 156 -4.20 12.28 -10.17
C LEU A 156 -3.90 13.77 -9.81
N THR A 157 -4.29 14.73 -10.66
CA THR A 157 -3.93 16.17 -10.52
C THR A 157 -4.07 16.74 -9.11
N LEU A 158 -5.22 16.54 -8.46
CA LEU A 158 -5.47 17.04 -7.11
C LEU A 158 -4.56 16.38 -6.07
N HIS A 159 -4.42 15.04 -6.12
CA HIS A 159 -3.54 14.30 -5.21
C HIS A 159 -2.08 14.70 -5.34
N PHE A 160 -1.63 15.04 -6.55
CA PHE A 160 -0.27 15.53 -6.79
C PHE A 160 -0.07 16.94 -6.20
N LYS A 161 -1.00 17.88 -6.45
CA LYS A 161 -0.95 19.23 -5.87
C LYS A 161 -0.98 19.20 -4.33
N GLU A 162 -1.81 18.35 -3.74
CA GLU A 162 -1.79 18.10 -2.28
C GLU A 162 -0.46 17.49 -1.80
N GLY A 163 0.14 16.60 -2.59
CA GLY A 163 1.43 16.00 -2.26
C GLY A 163 2.57 17.01 -2.27
N LEU A 164 2.54 17.98 -3.20
CA LEU A 164 3.44 19.13 -3.16
C LEU A 164 3.22 19.97 -1.90
N ILE A 165 1.96 20.30 -1.54
CA ILE A 165 1.61 21.01 -0.30
C ILE A 165 2.22 20.30 0.92
N ARG A 166 2.03 18.98 1.06
CA ARG A 166 2.60 18.17 2.14
C ARG A 166 4.13 18.10 2.12
N SER A 167 4.75 18.06 0.93
CA SER A 167 6.21 17.94 0.79
C SER A 167 6.98 19.08 1.46
N GLY A 168 6.40 20.29 1.52
CA GLY A 168 7.06 21.48 2.09
C GLY A 168 7.55 21.31 3.54
N ALA A 169 6.89 20.47 4.32
CA ALA A 169 7.24 20.24 5.72
C ALA A 169 8.48 19.35 5.94
N VAL A 170 8.99 18.67 4.89
CA VAL A 170 10.02 17.63 5.01
C VAL A 170 11.02 17.53 3.83
N ILE A 171 10.73 18.13 2.67
CA ILE A 171 11.51 17.93 1.43
C ILE A 171 12.96 18.43 1.54
N LYS A 172 13.20 19.48 2.33
CA LYS A 172 14.54 20.05 2.56
C LYS A 172 15.42 19.07 3.32
N GLU A 173 14.89 18.50 4.39
CA GLU A 173 15.52 17.51 5.25
C GLU A 173 15.73 16.20 4.49
N PHE A 174 14.78 15.78 3.63
CA PHE A 174 14.96 14.63 2.76
C PHE A 174 16.12 14.84 1.78
N LYS A 175 16.20 16.00 1.11
CA LYS A 175 17.33 16.35 0.23
C LYS A 175 18.67 16.41 0.98
N GLN A 176 18.67 16.78 2.27
CA GLN A 176 19.86 16.68 3.12
C GLN A 176 20.25 15.22 3.42
N ILE A 177 19.29 14.34 3.74
CA ILE A 177 19.52 12.91 3.98
C ILE A 177 20.08 12.21 2.72
N PHE A 178 19.51 12.46 1.54
CA PHE A 178 20.05 11.88 0.30
C PHE A 178 21.48 12.37 0.04
N ARG A 179 21.76 13.66 0.24
CA ARG A 179 23.13 14.21 0.14
C ARG A 179 24.09 13.54 1.14
N SER A 180 23.70 13.34 2.40
CA SER A 180 24.57 12.71 3.41
C SER A 180 24.86 11.23 3.16
N HIS A 181 24.04 10.54 2.34
CA HIS A 181 24.34 9.19 1.86
C HIS A 181 25.20 9.17 0.57
N GLY A 182 25.56 10.33 0.02
CA GLY A 182 26.25 10.45 -1.26
C GLY A 182 25.34 10.11 -2.45
N LEU A 183 24.05 10.49 -2.38
CA LEU A 183 23.04 10.17 -3.38
C LEU A 183 22.46 11.42 -4.06
N PRO A 184 21.92 11.31 -5.29
CA PRO A 184 21.28 12.43 -5.97
C PRO A 184 20.07 12.96 -5.18
N VAL A 185 20.03 14.26 -4.92
CA VAL A 185 19.00 14.88 -4.07
C VAL A 185 17.59 14.83 -4.65
N ASP A 186 17.45 14.70 -5.97
CA ASP A 186 16.14 14.60 -6.62
C ASP A 186 15.44 13.24 -6.40
N LEU A 187 16.12 12.23 -5.83
CA LEU A 187 15.47 11.03 -5.27
C LEU A 187 14.45 11.38 -4.17
N ALA A 188 14.60 12.54 -3.52
CA ALA A 188 13.65 13.04 -2.54
C ALA A 188 12.25 13.37 -3.11
N TYR A 189 12.07 13.35 -4.44
CA TYR A 189 10.77 13.48 -5.10
C TYR A 189 10.03 12.15 -5.29
N LEU A 190 10.66 10.99 -5.06
CA LEU A 190 10.01 9.68 -5.19
C LEU A 190 8.70 9.53 -4.36
N PRO A 191 8.54 10.16 -3.17
CA PRO A 191 7.27 10.13 -2.44
C PRO A 191 6.08 10.84 -3.12
N CYS A 192 6.29 11.61 -4.20
CA CYS A 192 5.20 12.05 -5.07
C CYS A 192 4.51 10.86 -5.75
N VAL A 193 5.27 9.82 -6.11
CA VAL A 193 4.78 8.60 -6.76
C VAL A 193 4.25 7.61 -5.71
N GLU A 194 4.96 7.42 -4.60
CA GLU A 194 4.64 6.37 -3.61
C GLU A 194 3.40 6.71 -2.76
N SER A 195 3.31 7.91 -2.17
CA SER A 195 2.19 8.26 -1.26
C SER A 195 1.65 9.68 -1.39
N SER A 196 2.09 10.44 -2.41
CA SER A 196 1.90 11.90 -2.45
C SER A 196 2.22 12.56 -1.10
N PHE A 197 3.34 12.19 -0.48
CA PHE A 197 3.78 12.65 0.84
C PHE A 197 2.78 12.46 2.01
N ASP A 198 1.78 11.57 1.94
CA ASP A 198 1.01 11.18 3.16
C ASP A 198 1.88 10.30 4.07
N PHE A 199 2.06 10.76 5.31
CA PHE A 199 2.86 10.10 6.37
C PHE A 199 2.15 8.85 6.92
N THR A 200 0.83 8.79 6.73
CA THR A 200 -0.09 7.78 7.28
C THR A 200 -0.71 6.89 6.19
N ALA A 201 -0.24 6.98 4.95
CA ALA A 201 -0.71 6.14 3.84
C ALA A 201 -0.44 4.65 4.11
N TYR A 202 -1.41 3.81 3.77
CA TYR A 202 -1.32 2.36 3.86
C TYR A 202 -1.99 1.72 2.63
N SER A 203 -1.32 0.77 1.98
CA SER A 203 -1.84 0.13 0.76
C SER A 203 -2.68 -1.11 1.07
N LYS A 204 -3.50 -1.54 0.10
CA LYS A 204 -4.29 -2.80 0.18
C LYS A 204 -3.41 -4.03 0.47
N PHE A 205 -2.11 -3.96 0.20
CA PHE A 205 -1.12 -5.03 0.33
C PHE A 205 -0.09 -4.79 1.43
N GLY A 206 -0.35 -3.88 2.37
CA GLY A 206 0.46 -3.70 3.58
C GLY A 206 1.77 -2.92 3.43
N ALA A 207 1.92 -2.14 2.35
CA ALA A 207 2.90 -1.07 2.29
C ALA A 207 2.46 0.11 3.17
N ALA A 208 3.40 0.85 3.78
CA ALA A 208 3.06 1.93 4.70
C ALA A 208 4.00 3.14 4.63
N GLY A 209 3.44 4.30 4.97
CA GLY A 209 4.14 5.58 5.13
C GLY A 209 4.58 6.23 3.82
N ILE A 210 5.37 7.29 3.96
CA ILE A 210 5.83 8.18 2.87
C ILE A 210 6.48 7.41 1.70
N TRP A 211 7.22 6.36 2.05
CA TRP A 211 8.08 5.61 1.15
C TRP A 211 7.51 4.22 0.80
N GLN A 212 6.22 3.99 1.12
CA GLN A 212 5.46 2.75 0.89
C GLN A 212 6.26 1.45 1.13
N PHE A 213 6.95 1.39 2.27
CA PHE A 213 7.71 0.19 2.61
C PHE A 213 6.77 -0.99 2.90
N THR A 214 6.87 -2.06 2.11
CA THR A 214 6.33 -3.36 2.52
C THR A 214 7.03 -3.83 3.79
N ARG A 215 6.33 -4.59 4.65
CA ARG A 215 6.88 -5.03 5.95
C ARG A 215 8.22 -5.75 5.82
N GLY A 216 8.32 -6.69 4.87
CA GLY A 216 9.52 -7.49 4.64
C GLY A 216 10.72 -6.64 4.19
N THR A 217 10.51 -5.68 3.30
CA THR A 217 11.57 -4.75 2.88
C THR A 217 11.95 -3.77 3.99
N GLY A 218 10.95 -3.26 4.73
CA GLY A 218 11.16 -2.29 5.80
C GLY A 218 11.94 -2.85 6.99
N ARG A 219 11.68 -4.11 7.40
CA ARG A 219 12.49 -4.82 8.42
C ARG A 219 13.98 -4.92 8.03
N MET A 220 14.31 -4.80 6.74
CA MET A 220 15.67 -4.59 6.21
C MET A 220 16.45 -3.45 6.90
N TYR A 221 15.74 -2.39 7.33
CA TYR A 221 16.35 -1.08 7.59
C TYR A 221 15.73 -0.28 8.76
N MET A 222 14.60 -0.71 9.33
CA MET A 222 13.89 -0.02 10.42
C MET A 222 13.03 -0.98 11.27
N LYS A 223 12.65 -0.55 12.48
CA LYS A 223 11.83 -1.35 13.42
C LYS A 223 10.34 -1.30 13.04
N ILE A 224 9.69 -2.46 12.96
CA ILE A 224 8.27 -2.59 12.59
C ILE A 224 7.60 -3.67 13.47
N GLY A 225 6.70 -3.23 14.35
CA GLY A 225 5.88 -4.08 15.22
C GLY A 225 4.69 -3.33 15.84
N TYR A 226 3.84 -4.03 16.58
CA TYR A 226 2.53 -3.55 17.03
C TYR A 226 2.52 -2.28 17.91
N VAL A 227 3.64 -1.96 18.57
CA VAL A 227 3.83 -0.71 19.33
C VAL A 227 4.38 0.43 18.46
N VAL A 228 5.31 0.12 17.54
CA VAL A 228 6.07 1.09 16.74
C VAL A 228 6.25 0.59 15.31
N ASP A 229 5.76 1.37 14.33
CA ASP A 229 6.05 1.19 12.91
C ASP A 229 6.85 2.38 12.37
N GLN A 230 8.17 2.22 12.24
CA GLN A 230 9.05 3.28 11.76
C GLN A 230 8.86 3.59 10.26
N ARG A 231 8.04 2.85 9.50
CA ARG A 231 7.66 3.22 8.13
C ARG A 231 6.84 4.51 8.10
N ARG A 232 6.01 4.73 9.13
CA ARG A 232 5.24 5.95 9.34
C ARG A 232 6.10 7.13 9.85
N ASP A 233 7.36 6.92 10.22
CA ASP A 233 8.26 8.01 10.63
C ASP A 233 8.90 8.69 9.41
N PRO A 234 8.71 10.00 9.18
CA PRO A 234 9.24 10.68 7.99
C PRO A 234 10.77 10.60 7.85
N TYR A 235 11.52 10.67 8.96
CA TYR A 235 12.98 10.77 8.92
C TYR A 235 13.63 9.38 8.87
N ILE A 236 13.14 8.43 9.67
CA ILE A 236 13.68 7.07 9.72
C ILE A 236 13.34 6.30 8.44
N SER A 237 12.13 6.47 7.88
CA SER A 237 11.78 5.86 6.58
C SER A 237 12.59 6.47 5.42
N THR A 238 12.88 7.77 5.42
CA THR A 238 13.77 8.39 4.43
C THR A 238 15.22 7.89 4.55
N GLN A 239 15.73 7.75 5.78
CA GLN A 239 17.03 7.14 6.05
C GLN A 239 17.10 5.68 5.57
N ALA A 240 15.98 4.93 5.67
CA ALA A 240 15.86 3.59 5.11
C ALA A 240 15.77 3.58 3.57
N ALA A 241 15.03 4.53 2.97
CA ALA A 241 14.92 4.67 1.51
C ALA A 241 16.27 5.00 0.88
N ALA A 242 17.04 5.91 1.47
CA ALA A 242 18.42 6.19 1.06
C ALA A 242 19.31 4.93 1.10
N ARG A 243 19.27 4.15 2.20
CA ARG A 243 20.00 2.87 2.29
C ARG A 243 19.56 1.85 1.24
N LEU A 244 18.26 1.72 0.98
CA LEU A 244 17.72 0.80 -0.04
C LEU A 244 18.13 1.23 -1.46
N LEU A 245 17.95 2.50 -1.81
CA LEU A 245 18.31 3.04 -3.13
C LEU A 245 19.82 2.95 -3.38
N LYS A 246 20.66 3.24 -2.37
CA LYS A 246 22.12 3.03 -2.44
C LYS A 246 22.48 1.56 -2.70
N ARG A 247 21.81 0.62 -2.02
CA ARG A 247 22.00 -0.83 -2.20
C ARG A 247 21.51 -1.33 -3.56
N ASN A 248 20.42 -0.76 -4.09
CA ASN A 248 19.93 -1.07 -5.43
C ASN A 248 20.92 -0.58 -6.49
N TYR A 249 21.39 0.67 -6.39
CA TYR A 249 22.38 1.25 -7.30
C TYR A 249 23.70 0.47 -7.30
N ALA A 250 24.25 0.18 -6.12
CA ALA A 250 25.46 -0.63 -5.95
C ALA A 250 25.34 -2.09 -6.44
N LYS A 251 24.14 -2.56 -6.80
CA LYS A 251 23.88 -3.87 -7.40
C LYS A 251 23.55 -3.85 -8.90
N LEU A 252 23.16 -2.69 -9.44
CA LEU A 252 22.58 -2.58 -10.78
C LEU A 252 23.33 -1.58 -11.69
N GLY A 253 24.23 -0.76 -11.13
CA GLY A 253 25.10 0.17 -11.86
C GLY A 253 24.44 1.46 -12.32
N GLU A 254 23.15 1.44 -12.67
CA GLU A 254 22.43 2.58 -13.23
C GLU A 254 21.16 2.97 -12.45
N TRP A 255 20.87 4.28 -12.40
CA TRP A 255 19.73 4.83 -11.67
C TRP A 255 18.34 4.39 -12.16
N PRO A 256 18.08 4.24 -13.47
CA PRO A 256 16.81 3.72 -13.97
C PRO A 256 16.49 2.33 -13.39
N LEU A 257 17.47 1.41 -13.40
CA LEU A 257 17.32 0.09 -12.77
C LEU A 257 17.22 0.19 -11.25
N ALA A 258 18.00 1.04 -10.60
CA ALA A 258 17.98 1.19 -9.15
C ALA A 258 16.62 1.67 -8.61
N LEU A 259 15.98 2.59 -9.35
CA LEU A 259 14.62 3.07 -9.10
C LEU A 259 13.58 2.00 -9.43
N THR A 260 13.60 1.41 -10.62
CA THR A 260 12.67 0.30 -10.95
C THR A 260 12.78 -0.87 -9.97
N ALA A 261 13.97 -1.16 -9.44
CA ALA A 261 14.21 -2.15 -8.39
C ALA A 261 13.65 -1.79 -7.00
N TYR A 262 13.23 -0.54 -6.78
CA TYR A 262 12.51 -0.14 -5.56
C TYR A 262 11.12 -0.79 -5.53
N ASN A 263 10.35 -0.61 -6.61
CA ASN A 263 9.05 -1.24 -6.83
C ASN A 263 9.15 -2.75 -7.16
N HIS A 264 9.99 -3.11 -8.14
CA HIS A 264 10.06 -4.47 -8.69
C HIS A 264 10.92 -5.45 -7.86
N GLY A 265 11.72 -4.93 -6.93
CA GLY A 265 12.70 -5.67 -6.15
C GLY A 265 14.00 -5.94 -6.91
N VAL A 266 15.13 -5.69 -6.25
CA VAL A 266 16.50 -5.82 -6.83
C VAL A 266 16.78 -7.19 -7.45
N ASN A 267 16.30 -8.28 -6.85
CA ASN A 267 16.49 -9.63 -7.40
C ASN A 267 15.65 -9.90 -8.67
N GLY A 268 14.59 -9.11 -8.91
CA GLY A 268 13.86 -9.10 -10.18
C GLY A 268 14.66 -8.39 -11.27
N MET A 269 15.15 -7.19 -10.98
CA MET A 269 15.94 -6.41 -11.94
C MET A 269 17.28 -7.03 -12.27
N LEU A 270 17.96 -7.69 -11.33
CA LEU A 270 19.17 -8.49 -11.62
C LEU A 270 18.91 -9.61 -12.64
N ARG A 271 17.73 -10.24 -12.64
CA ARG A 271 17.36 -11.23 -13.67
C ARG A 271 17.04 -10.60 -15.01
N ALA A 272 16.40 -9.43 -15.01
CA ALA A 272 16.14 -8.67 -16.23
C ALA A 272 17.46 -8.21 -16.88
N GLN A 273 18.37 -7.65 -16.08
CA GLN A 273 19.70 -7.19 -16.50
C GLN A 273 20.55 -8.33 -17.04
N LYS A 274 20.61 -9.48 -16.35
CA LYS A 274 21.30 -10.68 -16.87
C LYS A 274 20.73 -11.18 -18.20
N GLN A 275 19.46 -10.92 -18.51
CA GLN A 275 18.83 -11.38 -19.75
C GLN A 275 18.86 -10.35 -20.90
N LYS A 276 18.94 -9.04 -20.59
CA LYS A 276 18.69 -7.95 -21.57
C LYS A 276 19.69 -6.79 -21.53
N GLY A 277 20.64 -6.77 -20.59
CA GLY A 277 21.55 -5.64 -20.42
C GLY A 277 20.88 -4.44 -19.74
N GLY A 278 21.14 -3.23 -20.23
CA GLY A 278 20.66 -1.98 -19.63
C GLY A 278 19.15 -1.74 -19.69
N TYR A 279 18.72 -0.70 -18.97
CA TYR A 279 17.33 -0.34 -18.75
C TYR A 279 16.46 -0.28 -20.01
N GLU A 280 16.92 0.37 -21.09
CA GLU A 280 16.13 0.56 -22.32
C GLU A 280 15.77 -0.78 -22.97
N ASN A 281 16.74 -1.71 -23.07
CA ASN A 281 16.49 -3.05 -23.60
C ASN A 281 15.53 -3.86 -22.70
N ILE A 282 15.55 -3.64 -21.39
CA ILE A 282 14.59 -4.23 -20.44
C ILE A 282 13.19 -3.63 -20.64
N PHE A 283 13.07 -2.31 -20.71
CA PHE A 283 11.81 -1.60 -20.92
C PHE A 283 11.13 -2.04 -22.21
N ASN A 284 11.89 -2.09 -23.31
CA ASN A 284 11.40 -2.52 -24.62
C ASN A 284 11.07 -4.01 -24.67
N THR A 285 12.01 -4.89 -24.27
CA THR A 285 11.95 -6.32 -24.64
C THR A 285 11.72 -7.31 -23.50
N TYR A 286 11.77 -6.90 -22.22
CA TYR A 286 11.59 -7.84 -21.10
C TYR A 286 10.11 -8.18 -20.87
N GLN A 287 9.82 -9.48 -20.79
CA GLN A 287 8.46 -10.04 -20.65
C GLN A 287 8.30 -10.90 -19.38
N GLY A 288 9.04 -10.59 -18.31
CA GLY A 288 8.90 -11.30 -17.03
C GLY A 288 7.49 -11.23 -16.45
N ARG A 289 6.97 -12.35 -15.91
CA ARG A 289 5.58 -12.50 -15.40
C ARG A 289 5.14 -11.39 -14.43
N SER A 290 6.07 -10.87 -13.62
CA SER A 290 5.86 -9.78 -12.67
C SER A 290 6.16 -8.38 -13.22
N PHE A 291 6.82 -8.24 -14.38
CA PHE A 291 7.25 -6.95 -14.94
C PHE A 291 6.12 -6.31 -15.77
N ARG A 292 5.02 -6.03 -15.06
CA ARG A 292 3.74 -5.51 -15.58
C ARG A 292 3.74 -3.96 -15.56
N PHE A 293 2.57 -3.36 -15.76
CA PHE A 293 2.41 -1.91 -15.98
C PHE A 293 3.15 -1.03 -14.97
N ALA A 294 2.88 -1.17 -13.65
CA ALA A 294 3.51 -0.36 -12.61
C ALA A 294 5.05 -0.47 -12.60
N SER A 295 5.60 -1.68 -12.46
CA SER A 295 7.06 -1.86 -12.47
C SER A 295 7.75 -1.36 -13.75
N ARG A 296 7.07 -1.41 -14.91
CA ARG A 296 7.63 -0.88 -16.17
C ARG A 296 7.61 0.65 -16.22
N ASN A 297 6.58 1.27 -15.64
CA ASN A 297 6.38 2.72 -15.66
C ASN A 297 7.04 3.46 -14.49
N PHE A 298 7.38 2.79 -13.40
CA PHE A 298 7.91 3.40 -12.17
C PHE A 298 9.02 4.45 -12.37
N TYR A 299 9.92 4.22 -13.33
CA TYR A 299 10.96 5.21 -13.66
C TYR A 299 10.41 6.42 -14.43
N SER A 300 9.50 6.21 -15.39
CA SER A 300 8.76 7.28 -16.08
C SER A 300 7.87 8.09 -15.13
N GLU A 301 7.22 7.43 -14.17
CA GLU A 301 6.45 8.04 -13.07
C GLU A 301 7.36 8.96 -12.23
N PHE A 302 8.56 8.49 -11.85
CA PHE A 302 9.55 9.30 -11.12
C PHE A 302 10.05 10.50 -11.95
N LEU A 303 10.38 10.31 -13.23
CA LEU A 303 10.82 11.39 -14.12
C LEU A 303 9.75 12.48 -14.27
N ALA A 304 8.51 12.08 -14.52
CA ALA A 304 7.36 12.98 -14.58
C ALA A 304 7.14 13.71 -13.25
N ALA A 305 7.14 12.99 -12.12
CA ALA A 305 6.98 13.58 -10.81
C ALA A 305 8.09 14.60 -10.48
N ARG A 306 9.36 14.26 -10.79
CA ARG A 306 10.52 15.17 -10.69
C ARG A 306 10.30 16.44 -11.50
N GLN A 307 9.85 16.32 -12.75
CA GLN A 307 9.61 17.46 -13.63
C GLN A 307 8.48 18.35 -13.14
N VAL A 308 7.33 17.78 -12.78
CA VAL A 308 6.16 18.52 -12.29
C VAL A 308 6.46 19.19 -10.94
N ALA A 309 7.15 18.51 -10.03
CA ALA A 309 7.50 19.07 -8.72
C ALA A 309 8.55 20.19 -8.79
N LYS A 310 9.49 20.15 -9.75
CA LYS A 310 10.47 21.23 -9.96
C LYS A 310 9.88 22.44 -10.68
N ASN A 311 8.90 22.23 -11.56
CA ASN A 311 8.24 23.29 -12.34
C ASN A 311 6.79 23.57 -11.87
N TYR A 312 6.52 23.38 -10.56
CA TYR A 312 5.15 23.36 -10.04
C TYR A 312 4.34 24.64 -10.36
N LYS A 313 5.01 25.81 -10.41
CA LYS A 313 4.37 27.10 -10.71
C LYS A 313 3.69 27.10 -12.08
N THR A 314 4.32 26.49 -13.08
CA THR A 314 3.81 26.36 -14.45
C THR A 314 2.55 25.50 -14.52
N TYR A 315 2.41 24.51 -13.65
CA TYR A 315 1.30 23.55 -13.67
C TYR A 315 0.17 23.86 -12.69
N PHE A 316 0.44 24.61 -11.61
CA PHE A 316 -0.50 24.77 -10.49
C PHE A 316 -0.64 26.19 -9.96
N GLY A 317 0.11 27.17 -10.48
CA GLY A 317 0.29 28.48 -9.86
C GLY A 317 1.10 28.38 -8.56
N GLU A 318 0.97 29.39 -7.69
CA GLU A 318 1.56 29.29 -6.35
C GLU A 318 0.87 28.22 -5.49
N ILE A 319 1.64 27.63 -4.59
CA ILE A 319 1.22 26.54 -3.72
C ILE A 319 1.50 26.93 -2.25
N PRO A 320 0.50 26.86 -1.35
CA PRO A 320 0.71 27.07 0.08
C PRO A 320 1.38 25.83 0.71
N PHE A 321 2.69 25.71 0.53
CA PHE A 321 3.50 24.64 1.12
C PHE A 321 3.37 24.61 2.65
N GLN A 322 3.18 23.41 3.21
CA GLN A 322 3.21 23.22 4.65
C GLN A 322 4.59 23.59 5.21
N LYS A 323 4.62 24.27 6.36
CA LYS A 323 5.87 24.67 7.01
C LYS A 323 6.41 23.52 7.87
N PRO A 324 7.74 23.30 7.93
CA PRO A 324 8.33 22.29 8.80
C PRO A 324 7.95 22.48 10.27
N VAL A 325 7.58 21.39 10.95
CA VAL A 325 7.16 21.42 12.35
C VAL A 325 8.38 21.28 13.27
N HIS A 326 8.70 22.33 14.01
CA HIS A 326 9.79 22.31 15.00
C HIS A 326 9.36 21.60 16.29
N VAL A 327 10.22 20.71 16.80
CA VAL A 327 9.94 19.83 17.94
C VAL A 327 11.10 19.77 18.92
N THR A 328 10.79 19.58 20.20
CA THR A 328 11.75 19.09 21.20
C THR A 328 11.85 17.56 21.05
N ARG A 329 13.06 17.02 20.99
CA ARG A 329 13.34 15.58 20.95
C ARG A 329 13.79 15.10 22.33
N TYR A 330 13.27 13.97 22.80
CA TYR A 330 13.55 13.41 24.13
C TYR A 330 13.59 11.87 24.09
N THR A 331 14.66 11.26 24.58
CA THR A 331 14.79 9.79 24.60
C THR A 331 14.21 9.21 25.89
N THR A 332 13.22 8.31 25.77
CA THR A 332 12.56 7.69 26.93
C THR A 332 13.49 6.76 27.72
N ARG A 333 13.58 6.95 29.05
CA ARG A 333 14.45 6.15 29.94
C ARG A 333 13.84 4.80 30.35
N GLY A 334 12.51 4.73 30.41
CA GLY A 334 11.71 3.52 30.67
C GLY A 334 10.48 3.44 29.75
N TYR A 335 9.57 2.50 30.01
CA TYR A 335 8.27 2.47 29.33
C TYR A 335 7.38 3.60 29.87
N LEU A 336 6.64 4.29 29.00
CA LEU A 336 5.92 5.52 29.38
C LEU A 336 4.45 5.49 28.92
N PRO A 337 3.45 5.62 29.82
CA PRO A 337 2.04 5.67 29.43
C PRO A 337 1.69 7.00 28.73
N ALA A 338 1.23 6.93 27.47
CA ALA A 338 1.03 8.13 26.65
C ALA A 338 -0.04 9.08 27.20
N LYS A 339 -1.13 8.55 27.79
CA LYS A 339 -2.19 9.35 28.42
C LYS A 339 -1.67 10.15 29.63
N ALA A 340 -0.91 9.51 30.52
CA ALA A 340 -0.33 10.17 31.69
C ALA A 340 0.75 11.21 31.31
N LEU A 341 1.53 10.93 30.26
CA LEU A 341 2.45 11.92 29.66
C LEU A 341 1.71 13.16 29.14
N ALA A 342 0.60 12.97 28.42
CA ALA A 342 -0.20 14.07 27.88
C ALA A 342 -0.78 14.94 29.02
N GLN A 343 -1.38 14.30 30.02
CA GLN A 343 -1.91 14.96 31.23
C GLN A 343 -0.80 15.72 31.99
N GLY A 344 0.33 15.08 32.27
CA GLY A 344 1.43 15.69 33.03
C GLY A 344 2.17 16.82 32.30
N LEU A 345 2.02 16.94 30.98
CA LEU A 345 2.54 18.05 30.18
C LEU A 345 1.47 19.10 29.81
N ASN A 346 0.21 18.89 30.21
CA ASN A 346 -0.95 19.66 29.76
C ASN A 346 -1.04 19.79 28.21
N LEU A 347 -0.89 18.65 27.53
CA LEU A 347 -0.98 18.53 26.07
C LEU A 347 -2.17 17.66 25.66
N ASP A 348 -2.74 17.93 24.48
CA ASP A 348 -3.62 16.97 23.82
C ASP A 348 -2.82 15.72 23.39
N ILE A 349 -3.39 14.56 23.69
CA ILE A 349 -2.89 13.25 23.27
C ILE A 349 -2.80 13.14 21.73
N GLN A 350 -3.68 13.84 21.00
CA GLN A 350 -3.66 13.90 19.54
C GLN A 350 -2.44 14.68 19.03
N THR A 351 -2.03 15.77 19.68
CA THR A 351 -0.77 16.48 19.33
C THR A 351 0.45 15.56 19.50
N ILE A 352 0.50 14.78 20.58
CA ILE A 352 1.59 13.79 20.77
C ILE A 352 1.55 12.71 19.68
N LYS A 353 0.35 12.28 19.24
CA LYS A 353 0.18 11.30 18.15
C LYS A 353 0.66 11.84 16.80
N GLU A 354 0.33 13.08 16.46
CA GLU A 354 0.70 13.72 15.20
C GLU A 354 2.20 13.97 15.08
N LEU A 355 2.88 14.34 16.17
CA LEU A 355 4.34 14.51 16.19
C LEU A 355 5.11 13.17 16.18
N ASN A 356 4.46 12.06 16.53
CA ASN A 356 5.06 10.73 16.64
C ASN A 356 4.31 9.68 15.80
N PRO A 357 4.20 9.85 14.46
CA PRO A 357 3.36 9.00 13.60
C PRO A 357 3.77 7.52 13.55
N SER A 358 4.97 7.19 14.04
CA SER A 358 5.43 5.80 14.19
C SER A 358 4.92 5.11 15.45
N LEU A 359 4.44 5.83 16.47
CA LEU A 359 3.68 5.23 17.57
C LEU A 359 2.30 4.82 17.05
N ARG A 360 1.90 3.58 17.34
CA ARG A 360 0.64 3.02 16.82
C ARG A 360 -0.54 3.22 17.79
N SER A 361 -1.76 3.06 17.29
CA SER A 361 -3.02 3.13 18.07
C SER A 361 -3.00 2.42 19.45
N PRO A 362 -2.38 1.22 19.63
CA PRO A 362 -2.22 0.59 20.95
C PRO A 362 -1.57 1.46 22.02
N VAL A 363 -0.67 2.37 21.65
CA VAL A 363 0.02 3.29 22.58
C VAL A 363 -0.95 4.35 23.10
N PHE A 364 -1.70 5.00 22.22
CA PHE A 364 -2.61 6.10 22.56
C PHE A 364 -3.91 5.60 23.22
N SER A 365 -4.38 4.41 22.87
CA SER A 365 -5.48 3.75 23.59
C SER A 365 -5.11 3.33 25.02
N GLY A 366 -3.81 3.12 25.32
CA GLY A 366 -3.32 2.66 26.62
C GLY A 366 -3.20 1.14 26.75
N ARG A 367 -3.34 0.41 25.62
CA ARG A 367 -3.10 -1.04 25.50
C ARG A 367 -1.61 -1.39 25.61
N LYS A 368 -0.74 -0.47 25.18
CA LYS A 368 0.74 -0.55 25.27
C LYS A 368 1.30 0.80 25.76
N HIS A 369 2.51 0.78 26.30
CA HIS A 369 3.29 1.96 26.65
C HIS A 369 4.22 2.37 25.50
N ILE A 370 4.58 3.66 25.42
CA ILE A 370 5.70 4.14 24.62
C ILE A 370 6.95 3.36 25.08
N PRO A 371 7.74 2.74 24.17
CA PRO A 371 8.83 1.87 24.57
C PRO A 371 10.02 2.67 25.14
N LYS A 372 10.85 1.98 25.95
CA LYS A 372 12.16 2.48 26.38
C LYS A 372 13.08 2.71 25.17
N GLY A 373 13.86 3.80 25.18
CA GLY A 373 14.76 4.16 24.09
C GLY A 373 14.04 4.66 22.83
N PHE A 374 12.82 5.17 22.98
CA PHE A 374 12.07 5.84 21.91
C PHE A 374 12.45 7.32 21.84
N GLU A 375 12.68 7.83 20.63
CA GLU A 375 12.88 9.26 20.38
C GLU A 375 11.52 9.97 20.31
N LEU A 376 11.03 10.41 21.46
CA LEU A 376 9.78 11.14 21.58
C LEU A 376 9.94 12.57 21.05
N ARG A 377 9.00 13.00 20.20
CA ARG A 377 8.88 14.38 19.70
C ARG A 377 7.73 15.08 20.39
N LEU A 378 7.98 16.27 20.92
CA LEU A 378 7.01 17.12 21.60
C LEU A 378 7.07 18.54 21.02
N PRO A 379 6.05 19.40 21.23
CA PRO A 379 6.09 20.79 20.75
C PRO A 379 7.37 21.50 21.23
N LYS A 380 7.99 22.33 20.38
CA LYS A 380 9.25 23.06 20.69
C LYS A 380 9.17 23.86 22.00
N GLN A 381 7.97 24.31 22.35
CA GLN A 381 7.66 25.07 23.56
C GLN A 381 7.90 24.28 24.85
N VAL A 382 7.90 22.94 24.81
CA VAL A 382 8.08 22.09 26.00
C VAL A 382 9.58 21.89 26.28
N PRO A 383 10.14 22.41 27.39
CA PRO A 383 11.57 22.32 27.66
C PRO A 383 12.01 20.94 28.15
N HIS A 384 13.23 20.52 27.81
CA HIS A 384 13.79 19.23 28.22
C HIS A 384 13.79 19.02 29.75
N LYS A 385 14.01 20.07 30.56
CA LYS A 385 13.90 20.01 32.03
C LYS A 385 12.50 19.61 32.49
N THR A 386 11.46 20.20 31.89
CA THR A 386 10.05 19.88 32.18
C THR A 386 9.71 18.45 31.79
N ILE A 387 10.12 18.01 30.59
CA ILE A 387 9.89 16.63 30.11
C ILE A 387 10.56 15.61 31.04
N ALA A 388 11.80 15.87 31.46
CA ALA A 388 12.50 15.00 32.40
C ALA A 388 11.80 14.92 33.77
N ARG A 389 11.39 16.06 34.34
CA ARG A 389 10.66 16.12 35.63
C ARG A 389 9.33 15.36 35.58
N VAL A 390 8.55 15.55 34.50
CA VAL A 390 7.23 14.94 34.34
C VAL A 390 7.31 13.44 34.01
N THR A 391 8.29 13.02 33.22
CA THR A 391 8.40 11.59 32.84
C THR A 391 9.02 10.71 33.91
N ALA A 392 9.86 11.25 34.80
CA ALA A 392 10.54 10.50 35.86
C ALA A 392 9.60 9.62 36.72
N PRO A 393 8.52 10.14 37.35
CA PRO A 393 7.59 9.32 38.15
C PRO A 393 6.64 8.46 37.31
N LEU A 394 6.52 8.69 35.99
CA LEU A 394 5.59 7.98 35.12
C LEU A 394 6.18 6.70 34.51
N TYR A 395 7.49 6.47 34.64
CA TYR A 395 8.16 5.34 34.02
C TYR A 395 7.75 3.99 34.62
N GLN A 396 7.43 3.05 33.73
CA GLN A 396 7.02 1.69 34.03
C GLN A 396 8.17 0.72 33.74
N ALA A 397 8.34 -0.28 34.61
CA ALA A 397 9.42 -1.27 34.49
C ALA A 397 9.23 -2.23 33.30
N LYS A 398 7.99 -2.49 32.88
CA LYS A 398 7.62 -3.47 31.84
C LYS A 398 6.65 -2.88 30.81
N GLN A 399 6.61 -3.52 29.64
CA GLN A 399 5.55 -3.33 28.64
C GLN A 399 4.28 -4.10 29.07
N LYS A 400 3.09 -3.60 28.74
CA LYS A 400 1.84 -4.35 28.92
C LYS A 400 1.81 -5.57 27.96
N PRO A 401 1.36 -6.76 28.38
CA PRO A 401 1.24 -7.92 27.49
C PRO A 401 -0.04 -7.89 26.64
N SER A 402 0.02 -8.45 25.43
CA SER A 402 -1.13 -8.65 24.53
C SER A 402 -1.77 -10.03 24.76
N LYS A 403 -2.57 -10.16 25.84
CA LYS A 403 -3.29 -11.41 26.15
C LYS A 403 -4.44 -11.68 25.16
N PHE A 404 -4.65 -12.96 24.83
CA PHE A 404 -5.76 -13.42 23.99
C PHE A 404 -6.21 -14.85 24.35
N HIS A 405 -7.45 -15.20 23.99
CA HIS A 405 -8.08 -16.50 24.15
C HIS A 405 -8.58 -17.03 22.81
N GLU A 406 -8.21 -18.26 22.44
CA GLU A 406 -8.72 -18.95 21.25
C GLU A 406 -10.06 -19.62 21.59
N VAL A 407 -11.14 -19.20 20.92
CA VAL A 407 -12.51 -19.69 21.12
C VAL A 407 -12.61 -21.17 20.75
N ARG A 408 -13.08 -22.00 21.67
CA ARG A 408 -13.24 -23.46 21.57
C ARG A 408 -14.71 -23.86 21.44
N LYS A 409 -14.96 -25.15 21.12
CA LYS A 409 -16.32 -25.71 21.13
C LYS A 409 -16.88 -25.64 22.56
N GLY A 410 -18.00 -24.95 22.75
CA GLY A 410 -18.65 -24.75 24.06
C GLY A 410 -18.32 -23.41 24.74
N ASP A 411 -17.37 -22.63 24.21
CA ASP A 411 -17.08 -21.30 24.75
C ASP A 411 -18.23 -20.32 24.50
N THR A 412 -18.50 -19.47 25.49
CA THR A 412 -19.36 -18.28 25.36
C THR A 412 -18.59 -17.05 25.81
N ALA A 413 -18.97 -15.86 25.34
CA ALA A 413 -18.32 -14.62 25.78
C ALA A 413 -18.37 -14.43 27.30
N GLY A 414 -19.50 -14.80 27.94
CA GLY A 414 -19.65 -14.80 29.41
C GLY A 414 -18.75 -15.81 30.11
N GLY A 415 -18.60 -17.02 29.54
CA GLY A 415 -17.68 -18.04 30.04
C GLY A 415 -16.21 -17.57 29.97
N ILE A 416 -15.78 -17.07 28.82
CA ILE A 416 -14.42 -16.53 28.62
C ILE A 416 -14.17 -15.35 29.56
N ALA A 417 -15.12 -14.43 29.71
CA ALA A 417 -15.00 -13.31 30.64
C ALA A 417 -14.73 -13.78 32.08
N ARG A 418 -15.49 -14.78 32.55
CA ARG A 418 -15.32 -15.39 33.88
C ARG A 418 -13.96 -16.09 34.02
N ILE A 419 -13.54 -16.88 33.02
CA ILE A 419 -12.26 -17.61 33.02
C ILE A 419 -11.05 -16.67 33.14
N HIS A 420 -11.10 -15.50 32.51
CA HIS A 420 -10.01 -14.52 32.54
C HIS A 420 -10.19 -13.42 33.62
N SER A 421 -11.21 -13.54 34.46
CA SER A 421 -11.58 -12.56 35.51
C SER A 421 -11.75 -11.13 35.00
N VAL A 422 -12.29 -10.97 33.78
CA VAL A 422 -12.58 -9.67 33.16
C VAL A 422 -14.09 -9.41 33.09
N PRO A 423 -14.57 -8.17 33.23
CA PRO A 423 -15.98 -7.85 33.02
C PRO A 423 -16.44 -8.19 31.59
N LEU A 424 -17.65 -8.73 31.43
CA LEU A 424 -18.17 -9.15 30.12
C LEU A 424 -18.29 -7.97 29.14
N ASN A 425 -18.74 -6.81 29.62
CA ASN A 425 -18.78 -5.57 28.83
C ASN A 425 -17.37 -5.17 28.35
N GLU A 426 -16.35 -5.27 29.20
CA GLU A 426 -14.96 -4.98 28.83
C GLU A 426 -14.43 -5.95 27.77
N LEU A 427 -14.64 -7.26 27.96
CA LEU A 427 -14.27 -8.28 26.97
C LEU A 427 -14.97 -8.01 25.63
N MET A 428 -16.26 -7.65 25.65
CA MET A 428 -17.01 -7.35 24.44
C MET A 428 -16.48 -6.10 23.73
N MET A 429 -16.30 -4.99 24.45
CA MET A 429 -15.75 -3.75 23.90
C MET A 429 -14.32 -3.92 23.37
N ALA A 430 -13.48 -4.70 24.05
CA ALA A 430 -12.11 -5.02 23.61
C ALA A 430 -12.05 -5.77 22.26
N ASN A 431 -13.17 -6.33 21.80
CA ASN A 431 -13.29 -7.17 20.60
C ASN A 431 -14.32 -6.66 19.58
N GLY A 432 -14.88 -5.46 19.76
CA GLY A 432 -15.94 -4.93 18.90
C GLY A 432 -17.24 -5.74 18.92
N LEU A 433 -17.45 -6.56 19.97
CA LEU A 433 -18.67 -7.37 20.13
C LEU A 433 -19.80 -6.51 20.71
N ASN A 434 -21.01 -6.69 20.16
CA ASN A 434 -22.25 -6.13 20.69
C ASN A 434 -23.14 -7.26 21.26
N ARG A 435 -24.28 -6.93 21.88
CA ARG A 435 -25.19 -7.92 22.52
C ARG A 435 -25.74 -9.01 21.58
N ARG A 436 -25.64 -8.85 20.25
CA ARG A 436 -26.06 -9.82 19.23
C ARG A 436 -24.86 -10.49 18.51
N ALA A 437 -23.62 -10.22 18.92
CA ALA A 437 -22.44 -10.65 18.19
C ALA A 437 -21.99 -12.07 18.58
N THR A 438 -22.20 -13.02 17.68
CA THR A 438 -21.75 -14.42 17.81
C THR A 438 -20.23 -14.54 17.76
N ILE A 439 -19.68 -15.38 18.65
CA ILE A 439 -18.27 -15.80 18.59
C ILE A 439 -18.16 -17.17 17.92
N TYR A 440 -17.06 -17.42 17.21
CA TYR A 440 -16.86 -18.61 16.37
C TYR A 440 -15.56 -19.33 16.72
N ILE A 441 -15.55 -20.66 16.63
CA ILE A 441 -14.40 -21.50 16.97
C ILE A 441 -13.16 -21.08 16.15
N GLY A 442 -12.02 -20.91 16.82
CA GLY A 442 -10.76 -20.42 16.22
C GLY A 442 -10.62 -18.90 16.16
N GLN A 443 -11.60 -18.13 16.66
CA GLN A 443 -11.42 -16.70 16.91
C GLN A 443 -10.47 -16.47 18.10
N ASN A 444 -9.58 -15.48 17.98
CA ASN A 444 -8.67 -15.08 19.05
C ASN A 444 -9.20 -13.80 19.70
N LEU A 445 -10.06 -13.95 20.72
CA LEU A 445 -10.57 -12.83 21.49
C LEU A 445 -9.43 -12.20 22.29
N ARG A 446 -9.26 -10.89 22.13
CA ARG A 446 -8.39 -10.09 22.98
C ARG A 446 -8.90 -10.14 24.42
N ILE A 447 -8.01 -10.41 25.37
CA ILE A 447 -8.31 -10.26 26.80
C ILE A 447 -7.74 -8.91 27.25
N PRO A 448 -8.55 -7.97 27.76
CA PRO A 448 -8.04 -6.70 28.29
C PRO A 448 -7.23 -6.95 29.57
N VAL A 449 -6.37 -5.99 29.94
CA VAL A 449 -5.58 -6.05 31.17
C VAL A 449 -6.16 -5.11 32.23
N GLN A 450 -6.10 -5.51 33.50
CA GLN A 450 -6.62 -4.71 34.62
C GLN A 450 -6.04 -3.28 34.61
N GLY A 451 -6.89 -2.28 34.85
CA GLY A 451 -6.52 -0.86 34.73
C GLY A 451 -6.41 -0.35 33.28
N GLU A 452 -7.04 -1.02 32.31
CA GLU A 452 -7.19 -0.53 30.95
C GLU A 452 -8.53 0.20 30.75
N VAL A 453 -8.47 1.49 30.45
CA VAL A 453 -9.68 2.28 30.14
C VAL A 453 -10.13 1.99 28.70
N ILE A 454 -11.06 1.06 28.54
CA ILE A 454 -11.69 0.68 27.26
C ILE A 454 -12.86 1.64 26.99
N LEU A 455 -12.70 2.52 25.99
CA LEU A 455 -13.72 3.51 25.62
C LEU A 455 -14.64 2.97 24.51
N PRO A 456 -15.96 3.24 24.55
CA PRO A 456 -16.87 2.88 23.47
C PRO A 456 -16.53 3.59 22.15
N GLU A 457 -16.43 2.82 21.06
CA GLU A 457 -15.99 3.29 19.73
C GLU A 457 -16.84 4.45 19.16
N LYS A 458 -18.13 4.54 19.53
CA LYS A 458 -19.02 5.64 19.15
C LYS A 458 -18.55 7.03 19.61
N LEU A 459 -17.68 7.13 20.62
CA LEU A 459 -17.09 8.41 21.07
C LEU A 459 -15.76 8.73 20.38
N ALA A 460 -15.14 7.78 19.67
CA ALA A 460 -13.84 7.97 19.00
C ALA A 460 -13.95 8.50 17.55
N LEU A 461 -15.14 8.47 16.95
CA LEU A 461 -15.39 8.88 15.56
C LEU A 461 -16.27 10.14 15.43
N ALA A 462 -16.73 10.70 16.53
CA ALA A 462 -17.43 11.98 16.55
C ALA A 462 -16.42 13.13 16.34
N LYS A 463 -16.20 13.53 15.08
CA LYS A 463 -15.56 14.82 14.79
C LYS A 463 -16.37 15.93 15.49
N PRO A 464 -15.74 16.92 16.15
CA PRO A 464 -16.47 18.06 16.66
C PRO A 464 -17.15 18.77 15.49
N LYS A 465 -18.47 19.01 15.60
CA LYS A 465 -19.13 20.02 14.77
C LYS A 465 -18.49 21.38 15.11
N PRO A 466 -18.22 22.26 14.13
CA PRO A 466 -17.90 23.64 14.44
C PRO A 466 -19.15 24.30 15.04
N THR A 467 -19.15 24.52 16.36
CA THR A 467 -20.20 25.26 17.05
C THR A 467 -20.06 26.75 16.77
N ILE A 468 -20.59 27.18 15.62
CA ILE A 468 -20.82 28.60 15.35
C ILE A 468 -21.88 29.07 16.34
N GLN A 469 -21.51 29.99 17.23
CA GLN A 469 -22.45 30.61 18.17
C GLN A 469 -23.33 31.63 17.43
N THR A 470 -24.46 31.18 16.89
CA THR A 470 -25.47 32.09 16.32
C THR A 470 -26.21 32.80 17.46
N LYS A 471 -25.84 34.07 17.73
CA LYS A 471 -26.73 34.99 18.47
C LYS A 471 -28.05 35.14 17.69
N LYS A 472 -29.16 35.29 18.41
CA LYS A 472 -30.49 35.49 17.84
C LYS A 472 -30.64 36.92 17.31
N THR A 473 -31.21 37.06 16.12
CA THR A 473 -31.86 38.29 15.64
C THR A 473 -33.12 37.91 14.83
N ALA A 474 -34.00 38.89 14.55
CA ALA A 474 -35.41 38.63 14.23
C ALA A 474 -35.72 38.30 12.74
N LYS A 475 -37.00 37.97 12.50
CA LYS A 475 -37.58 37.54 11.20
C LYS A 475 -37.75 38.71 10.21
N THR A 476 -37.66 38.42 8.91
CA THR A 476 -38.54 38.88 7.80
C THR A 476 -38.21 38.04 6.54
N PRO A 477 -39.18 37.65 5.68
CA PRO A 477 -38.94 36.69 4.59
C PRO A 477 -38.78 37.33 3.19
N LEU A 478 -38.00 36.68 2.30
CA LEU A 478 -38.02 36.92 0.85
C LEU A 478 -37.69 35.63 0.06
N ALA A 479 -37.92 35.68 -1.26
CA ALA A 479 -37.94 34.54 -2.19
C ALA A 479 -36.54 34.01 -2.60
N PRO A 480 -36.44 32.82 -3.25
CA PRO A 480 -35.15 32.16 -3.48
C PRO A 480 -34.47 32.53 -4.81
N GLU A 481 -33.19 32.93 -4.74
CA GLU A 481 -32.28 32.95 -5.89
C GLU A 481 -31.15 31.92 -5.73
N THR A 482 -30.62 31.42 -6.84
CA THR A 482 -29.61 30.34 -6.87
C THR A 482 -28.31 30.81 -7.55
N PRO A 483 -27.21 31.02 -6.82
CA PRO A 483 -25.92 31.34 -7.42
C PRO A 483 -25.11 30.07 -7.75
N THR A 484 -24.90 29.81 -9.04
CA THR A 484 -23.96 28.81 -9.54
C THR A 484 -22.51 29.24 -9.29
N PRO A 485 -21.60 28.39 -8.77
CA PRO A 485 -20.19 28.75 -8.64
C PRO A 485 -19.47 28.78 -10.01
N PRO A 486 -18.51 29.70 -10.22
CA PRO A 486 -17.90 29.93 -11.55
C PRO A 486 -16.82 28.91 -11.93
N ASP A 487 -16.70 28.68 -13.24
CA ASP A 487 -15.59 27.91 -13.84
C ASP A 487 -14.25 28.68 -13.77
N ILE A 488 -13.19 28.01 -13.29
CA ILE A 488 -11.82 28.54 -13.31
C ILE A 488 -11.06 27.91 -14.48
N VAL A 489 -10.94 28.65 -15.58
CA VAL A 489 -10.08 28.28 -16.72
C VAL A 489 -8.64 28.73 -16.45
N LEU A 490 -7.68 27.80 -16.55
CA LEU A 490 -6.25 28.11 -16.53
C LEU A 490 -5.68 28.02 -17.96
N PRO A 491 -4.79 28.95 -18.38
CA PRO A 491 -4.28 29.02 -19.75
C PRO A 491 -3.26 27.93 -20.07
N LEU A 492 -3.23 27.51 -21.35
CA LEU A 492 -2.30 26.52 -21.89
C LEU A 492 -1.09 27.19 -22.58
N PRO A 493 0.14 26.72 -22.35
CA PRO A 493 1.26 27.00 -23.25
C PRO A 493 1.11 26.24 -24.59
N HIS A 494 1.56 26.87 -25.67
CA HIS A 494 1.63 26.35 -27.03
C HIS A 494 2.66 25.20 -27.19
N LYS A 495 2.68 24.34 -28.23
CA LYS A 495 1.76 24.05 -29.37
C LYS A 495 2.16 22.68 -29.96
N LYS A 496 1.18 21.81 -30.28
CA LYS A 496 1.18 20.88 -31.44
C LYS A 496 -0.23 20.30 -31.57
N THR A 497 -0.83 20.42 -32.75
CA THR A 497 -2.30 20.43 -32.90
C THR A 497 -2.87 19.15 -33.52
N PRO A 498 -3.91 18.52 -32.94
CA PRO A 498 -4.81 17.58 -33.63
C PRO A 498 -6.08 18.29 -34.16
N PRO A 499 -6.82 17.71 -35.13
CA PRO A 499 -7.92 18.40 -35.82
C PRO A 499 -9.18 18.65 -34.96
N PRO A 500 -10.01 19.66 -35.31
CA PRO A 500 -11.22 20.02 -34.57
C PRO A 500 -12.40 19.06 -34.79
N LEU A 501 -13.34 19.07 -33.85
CA LEU A 501 -14.67 18.46 -33.99
C LEU A 501 -15.71 19.57 -34.22
N LEU A 502 -16.53 19.42 -35.25
CA LEU A 502 -17.62 20.33 -35.58
C LEU A 502 -18.83 20.09 -34.67
N LEU A 503 -19.56 21.17 -34.36
CA LEU A 503 -20.89 21.17 -33.77
C LEU A 503 -21.85 21.89 -34.75
N PRO A 504 -23.05 21.36 -35.03
CA PRO A 504 -24.09 22.11 -35.75
C PRO A 504 -24.73 23.19 -34.85
N GLU A 505 -25.16 24.29 -35.46
CA GLU A 505 -25.83 25.41 -34.78
C GLU A 505 -27.37 25.27 -34.75
N LYS A 506 -28.04 26.26 -34.16
CA LYS A 506 -29.50 26.30 -33.94
C LYS A 506 -30.28 26.84 -35.14
N SER A 507 -31.58 26.56 -35.17
CA SER A 507 -32.59 27.43 -35.78
C SER A 507 -33.72 27.72 -34.78
N LEU A 508 -34.53 28.75 -35.06
CA LEU A 508 -35.73 29.17 -34.30
C LEU A 508 -36.99 28.91 -35.18
N ALA A 509 -38.27 29.14 -34.82
CA ALA A 509 -38.90 29.84 -33.69
C ALA A 509 -40.41 29.43 -33.52
N LYS A 510 -41.08 30.01 -32.51
CA LYS A 510 -42.54 30.35 -32.42
C LYS A 510 -43.63 29.27 -32.17
N THR A 511 -44.02 29.17 -30.88
CA THR A 511 -45.38 29.40 -30.29
C THR A 511 -46.69 28.77 -30.86
N GLU A 512 -47.29 27.87 -30.06
CA GLU A 512 -48.69 27.86 -29.55
C GLU A 512 -49.92 27.76 -30.50
N PRO A 513 -51.14 27.35 -30.02
CA PRO A 513 -51.65 27.29 -28.63
C PRO A 513 -52.23 25.94 -28.13
N THR A 514 -52.60 25.93 -26.84
CA THR A 514 -53.35 24.87 -26.12
C THR A 514 -54.88 25.03 -26.30
N PRO A 515 -55.71 24.01 -25.99
CA PRO A 515 -56.38 24.05 -24.68
C PRO A 515 -56.57 22.68 -23.96
N GLN A 516 -56.80 22.80 -22.65
CA GLN A 516 -57.66 22.04 -21.71
C GLN A 516 -58.27 20.65 -22.08
N ALA A 517 -58.65 19.78 -21.13
CA ALA A 517 -58.25 19.53 -19.72
C ALA A 517 -59.11 18.35 -19.20
N GLU A 518 -58.55 17.37 -18.47
CA GLU A 518 -59.36 16.46 -17.64
C GLU A 518 -58.58 15.88 -16.45
N VAL A 519 -59.29 15.35 -15.46
CA VAL A 519 -58.80 15.09 -14.08
C VAL A 519 -58.72 13.59 -13.78
N ALA A 520 -57.71 13.17 -13.01
CA ALA A 520 -57.58 11.81 -12.47
C ALA A 520 -57.44 11.81 -10.92
N PRO A 521 -57.99 10.79 -10.22
CA PRO A 521 -58.15 10.76 -8.76
C PRO A 521 -56.88 10.34 -7.97
N PRO A 522 -56.87 10.47 -6.63
CA PRO A 522 -55.64 10.33 -5.82
C PRO A 522 -55.17 8.88 -5.57
N LEU A 523 -53.93 8.78 -5.07
CA LEU A 523 -53.21 7.56 -4.71
C LEU A 523 -53.89 6.79 -3.56
N PRO A 524 -53.96 5.44 -3.63
CA PRO A 524 -54.12 4.59 -2.45
C PRO A 524 -52.76 4.34 -1.76
N ASP A 525 -52.80 4.06 -0.46
CA ASP A 525 -51.63 3.73 0.35
C ASP A 525 -50.97 2.38 -0.02
N GLY A 526 -49.71 2.20 0.43
CA GLY A 526 -48.95 0.96 0.23
C GLY A 526 -49.48 -0.22 1.06
N PRO A 527 -48.98 -1.44 0.77
CA PRO A 527 -47.87 -1.88 1.62
C PRO A 527 -46.64 -2.43 0.88
N GLU A 528 -45.62 -2.79 1.66
CA GLU A 528 -44.25 -3.10 1.22
C GLU A 528 -44.12 -4.31 0.28
N ALA A 529 -43.75 -4.08 -0.98
CA ALA A 529 -43.44 -5.12 -1.96
C ALA A 529 -41.93 -5.41 -2.08
N LEU A 530 -41.38 -6.13 -1.10
CA LEU A 530 -40.19 -7.00 -1.25
C LEU A 530 -38.91 -6.38 -1.83
N ALA A 531 -38.36 -5.39 -1.13
CA ALA A 531 -36.90 -5.27 -1.07
C ALA A 531 -36.35 -6.56 -0.44
N LYS A 532 -35.86 -7.51 -1.27
CA LYS A 532 -35.36 -8.81 -0.80
C LYS A 532 -34.35 -8.58 0.33
N PRO A 533 -34.51 -9.23 1.50
CA PRO A 533 -33.57 -9.06 2.60
C PRO A 533 -32.17 -9.44 2.10
N ILE A 534 -31.20 -8.58 2.41
CA ILE A 534 -29.79 -8.96 2.31
C ILE A 534 -29.66 -10.17 3.23
N SER A 535 -29.35 -11.33 2.65
CA SER A 535 -29.24 -12.59 3.39
C SER A 535 -28.39 -12.39 4.64
N GLU A 536 -28.89 -12.82 5.80
CA GLU A 536 -28.19 -12.74 7.09
C GLU A 536 -27.01 -13.73 7.12
N GLU A 537 -26.01 -13.48 6.26
CA GLU A 537 -24.74 -14.14 6.34
C GLU A 537 -24.08 -13.80 7.68
N PRO A 538 -23.42 -14.78 8.35
CA PRO A 538 -22.80 -14.55 9.64
C PRO A 538 -21.82 -13.38 9.55
N VAL A 539 -22.12 -12.30 10.28
CA VAL A 539 -21.35 -11.04 10.23
C VAL A 539 -19.97 -11.29 10.79
N VAL A 540 -19.01 -11.54 9.89
CA VAL A 540 -17.61 -11.80 10.20
C VAL A 540 -17.05 -10.60 10.97
N ASN A 541 -16.88 -10.74 12.30
CA ASN A 541 -16.36 -9.66 13.12
C ASN A 541 -14.90 -9.35 12.70
N LEU A 542 -14.74 -8.21 12.04
CA LEU A 542 -13.48 -7.76 11.46
C LEU A 542 -12.44 -7.38 12.51
N ALA A 543 -12.86 -7.05 13.74
CA ALA A 543 -11.97 -6.66 14.84
C ALA A 543 -11.28 -7.85 15.54
N ILE A 544 -11.74 -9.08 15.33
CA ILE A 544 -11.21 -10.30 15.97
C ILE A 544 -10.29 -11.05 15.01
N VAL A 545 -9.09 -11.45 15.45
CA VAL A 545 -8.15 -12.21 14.62
C VAL A 545 -8.60 -13.67 14.50
N THR A 546 -8.80 -14.17 13.28
CA THR A 546 -9.34 -15.52 12.99
C THR A 546 -8.27 -16.54 12.57
N SER A 547 -6.99 -16.25 12.82
CA SER A 547 -5.85 -17.11 12.41
C SER A 547 -5.61 -18.25 13.40
N ASP A 548 -5.02 -19.34 12.91
CA ASP A 548 -4.56 -20.49 13.72
C ASP A 548 -3.26 -20.13 14.46
N LEU A 549 -3.37 -19.31 15.52
CA LEU A 549 -2.23 -18.65 16.17
C LEU A 549 -1.48 -19.51 17.17
N LYS A 550 -2.18 -20.40 17.90
CA LYS A 550 -1.58 -21.19 18.98
C LYS A 550 -0.75 -22.37 18.49
N ILE A 551 0.15 -22.86 19.33
CA ILE A 551 0.94 -24.07 19.04
C ILE A 551 0.12 -25.32 19.39
N LYS A 552 -0.22 -26.12 18.37
CA LYS A 552 -1.27 -27.16 18.47
C LYS A 552 -0.83 -28.51 19.01
N LYS A 553 0.45 -28.82 18.92
CA LYS A 553 1.08 -29.98 19.58
C LYS A 553 2.48 -29.60 19.99
N THR A 554 2.80 -29.81 21.26
CA THR A 554 4.15 -29.81 21.81
C THR A 554 4.54 -31.26 22.11
N PHE A 555 5.75 -31.67 21.71
CA PHE A 555 6.29 -32.99 22.02
C PHE A 555 7.81 -32.94 22.07
N THR A 556 8.43 -33.84 22.82
CA THR A 556 9.89 -33.96 22.88
C THR A 556 10.38 -34.79 21.70
N GLN A 557 11.23 -34.22 20.85
CA GLN A 557 11.98 -34.94 19.83
C GLN A 557 13.47 -34.76 20.11
N SER A 558 14.20 -35.86 20.36
CA SER A 558 15.65 -35.84 20.65
C SER A 558 16.02 -34.85 21.77
N ASN A 559 15.32 -34.94 22.90
CA ASN A 559 15.40 -34.04 24.06
C ASN A 559 15.10 -32.55 23.81
N GLN A 560 14.59 -32.17 22.64
CA GLN A 560 14.12 -30.82 22.32
C GLN A 560 12.59 -30.73 22.27
N LEU A 561 12.01 -29.70 22.88
CA LEU A 561 10.59 -29.39 22.77
C LEU A 561 10.28 -28.87 21.35
N VAL A 562 9.39 -29.55 20.63
CA VAL A 562 8.97 -29.20 19.27
C VAL A 562 7.49 -28.86 19.23
N GLY A 563 7.18 -27.65 18.78
CA GLY A 563 5.82 -27.19 18.50
C GLY A 563 5.40 -27.47 17.06
N VAL A 564 4.11 -27.69 16.82
CA VAL A 564 3.51 -27.75 15.48
C VAL A 564 2.49 -26.62 15.31
N ILE A 565 2.64 -25.84 14.24
CA ILE A 565 1.69 -24.81 13.82
C ILE A 565 1.20 -25.05 12.39
N ARG A 566 0.11 -24.38 12.00
CA ARG A 566 -0.21 -24.09 10.59
C ARG A 566 0.29 -22.70 10.22
N VAL A 567 0.82 -22.57 9.00
CA VAL A 567 1.25 -21.30 8.42
C VAL A 567 0.02 -20.45 8.08
N ALA A 568 -0.13 -19.30 8.75
CA ALA A 568 -1.20 -18.35 8.47
C ALA A 568 -0.81 -17.43 7.28
N PRO A 569 -1.77 -16.72 6.67
CA PRO A 569 -1.49 -15.73 5.63
C PRO A 569 -0.43 -14.71 6.02
N GLU A 570 0.36 -14.26 5.04
CA GLU A 570 1.52 -13.34 5.18
C GLU A 570 2.68 -13.84 6.07
N GLU A 571 2.58 -15.03 6.70
CA GLU A 571 3.67 -15.58 7.50
C GLU A 571 4.83 -16.14 6.66
N THR A 572 6.04 -16.07 7.23
CA THR A 572 7.27 -16.53 6.56
C THR A 572 8.17 -17.24 7.56
N LEU A 573 9.12 -18.06 7.07
CA LEU A 573 10.17 -18.63 7.91
C LEU A 573 11.04 -17.57 8.61
N GLY A 574 11.09 -16.35 8.07
CA GLY A 574 11.70 -15.19 8.73
C GLY A 574 10.90 -14.72 9.95
N HIS A 575 9.57 -14.63 9.83
CA HIS A 575 8.72 -14.21 10.94
C HIS A 575 8.84 -15.15 12.17
N TYR A 576 8.80 -16.48 11.97
CA TYR A 576 9.01 -17.42 13.07
C TYR A 576 10.45 -17.39 13.64
N ALA A 577 11.44 -17.17 12.78
CA ALA A 577 12.84 -17.02 13.19
C ALA A 577 13.03 -15.77 14.07
N ASP A 578 12.42 -14.64 13.71
CA ASP A 578 12.43 -13.40 14.48
C ASP A 578 11.75 -13.57 15.86
N TRP A 579 10.56 -14.20 15.89
CA TRP A 579 9.80 -14.38 17.14
C TRP A 579 10.46 -15.34 18.13
N LEU A 580 11.06 -16.42 17.63
CA LEU A 580 11.82 -17.40 18.43
C LEU A 580 13.28 -16.97 18.68
N GLN A 581 13.75 -15.87 18.06
CA GLN A 581 15.14 -15.38 18.12
C GLN A 581 16.18 -16.42 17.66
N ILE A 582 15.85 -17.23 16.63
CA ILE A 582 16.72 -18.30 16.10
C ILE A 582 17.06 -18.08 14.63
N PRO A 583 18.24 -18.52 14.15
CA PRO A 583 18.53 -18.52 12.72
C PRO A 583 17.53 -19.38 11.94
N THR A 584 17.03 -18.88 10.81
CA THR A 584 16.08 -19.59 9.93
C THR A 584 16.59 -20.98 9.50
N ARG A 585 17.91 -21.20 9.47
CA ARG A 585 18.55 -22.51 9.26
C ARG A 585 18.08 -23.58 10.26
N LYS A 586 17.85 -23.23 11.54
CA LYS A 586 17.35 -24.20 12.55
C LYS A 586 15.95 -24.70 12.19
N ILE A 587 15.04 -23.79 11.81
CA ILE A 587 13.68 -24.15 11.37
C ILE A 587 13.72 -24.95 10.07
N ARG A 588 14.57 -24.57 9.11
CA ARG A 588 14.74 -25.33 7.85
C ARG A 588 15.22 -26.76 8.11
N ALA A 589 16.23 -26.95 8.97
CA ALA A 589 16.74 -28.28 9.31
C ALA A 589 15.66 -29.17 9.96
N LEU A 590 14.94 -28.66 10.96
CA LEU A 590 13.86 -29.38 11.67
C LEU A 590 12.71 -29.84 10.75
N ASN A 591 12.52 -29.16 9.61
CA ASN A 591 11.49 -29.46 8.62
C ASN A 591 12.05 -30.07 7.31
N GLN A 592 13.34 -30.40 7.25
CA GLN A 592 14.00 -30.91 6.03
C GLN A 592 13.78 -30.00 4.80
N PHE A 593 13.71 -28.69 5.00
CA PHE A 593 13.53 -27.73 3.92
C PHE A 593 14.87 -27.32 3.30
N PRO A 594 15.12 -27.59 2.00
CA PRO A 594 16.32 -27.11 1.32
C PRO A 594 16.39 -25.58 1.32
N TYR A 595 17.56 -25.03 1.00
CA TYR A 595 17.74 -23.59 0.86
C TYR A 595 16.79 -23.01 -0.21
N GLY A 596 16.38 -21.75 -0.05
CA GLY A 596 15.46 -21.08 -0.96
C GLY A 596 13.99 -21.52 -0.89
N LYS A 597 13.66 -22.76 -0.48
CA LYS A 597 12.28 -23.26 -0.41
C LYS A 597 11.37 -22.31 0.38
N THR A 598 10.27 -21.88 -0.23
CA THR A 598 9.20 -21.10 0.41
C THR A 598 8.27 -22.03 1.20
N ILE A 599 7.52 -21.44 2.13
CA ILE A 599 6.37 -22.11 2.78
C ILE A 599 5.07 -21.65 2.13
N SER A 600 4.05 -22.49 2.20
CA SER A 600 2.69 -22.21 1.73
C SER A 600 1.74 -21.99 2.91
N ILE A 601 0.63 -21.30 2.67
CA ILE A 601 -0.45 -21.12 3.64
C ILE A 601 -1.10 -22.47 3.95
N ASP A 602 -1.66 -22.63 5.16
CA ASP A 602 -2.26 -23.85 5.72
C ASP A 602 -1.30 -25.04 5.92
N GLN A 603 -0.07 -24.94 5.39
CA GLN A 603 1.01 -25.91 5.57
C GLN A 603 1.32 -26.10 7.07
N LYS A 604 1.48 -27.36 7.50
CA LYS A 604 1.98 -27.69 8.83
C LYS A 604 3.51 -27.55 8.86
N ILE A 605 4.05 -26.87 9.87
CA ILE A 605 5.50 -26.84 10.12
C ILE A 605 5.81 -27.12 11.60
N LYS A 606 6.98 -27.73 11.84
CA LYS A 606 7.59 -27.89 13.16
C LYS A 606 8.39 -26.62 13.52
N LEU A 607 8.35 -26.22 14.77
CA LEU A 607 9.15 -25.14 15.34
C LEU A 607 9.90 -25.65 16.58
N PRO A 608 11.21 -25.38 16.75
CA PRO A 608 11.90 -25.68 18.00
C PRO A 608 11.51 -24.64 19.04
N LEU A 609 11.23 -25.08 20.27
CA LEU A 609 10.77 -24.23 21.36
C LEU A 609 11.65 -24.40 22.61
N THR A 610 11.57 -23.42 23.50
CA THR A 610 11.79 -23.63 24.94
C THR A 610 10.50 -23.30 25.69
N PRO A 611 10.29 -23.79 26.93
CA PRO A 611 9.13 -23.40 27.74
C PRO A 611 9.03 -21.88 27.99
N LYS A 612 10.14 -21.15 27.93
CA LYS A 612 10.19 -19.69 28.14
C LYS A 612 9.82 -18.87 26.89
N ASP A 613 9.86 -19.49 25.70
CA ASP A 613 9.60 -18.79 24.43
C ASP A 613 8.14 -18.91 23.96
N LEU A 614 7.33 -19.84 24.51
CA LEU A 614 5.97 -20.13 24.05
C LEU A 614 5.05 -18.90 24.13
N ASP A 615 4.88 -18.33 25.32
CA ASP A 615 3.99 -17.17 25.54
C ASP A 615 4.43 -15.96 24.71
N ARG A 616 5.75 -15.72 24.62
CA ARG A 616 6.34 -14.65 23.82
C ARG A 616 6.12 -14.86 22.33
N PHE A 617 6.24 -16.10 21.85
CA PHE A 617 5.98 -16.44 20.45
C PHE A 617 4.50 -16.22 20.12
N GLU A 618 3.59 -16.71 20.96
CA GLU A 618 2.16 -16.53 20.76
C GLU A 618 1.75 -15.05 20.86
N GLU A 619 2.31 -14.27 21.79
CA GLU A 619 2.10 -12.81 21.86
C GLU A 619 2.58 -12.12 20.59
N LEU A 620 3.84 -12.31 20.17
CA LEU A 620 4.41 -11.62 19.00
C LEU A 620 3.75 -12.05 17.68
N ARG A 621 3.22 -13.28 17.61
CA ARG A 621 2.44 -13.79 16.49
C ARG A 621 1.04 -13.18 16.47
N TYR A 622 0.34 -13.13 17.60
CA TYR A 622 -0.95 -12.43 17.72
C TYR A 622 -0.83 -10.95 17.36
N GLU A 623 0.18 -10.27 17.93
CA GLU A 623 0.48 -8.87 17.65
C GLU A 623 0.69 -8.62 16.16
N TYR A 624 1.41 -9.49 15.46
CA TYR A 624 1.65 -9.34 14.02
C TYR A 624 0.35 -9.37 13.19
N HIS A 625 -0.54 -10.33 13.45
CA HIS A 625 -1.82 -10.37 12.73
C HIS A 625 -2.71 -9.19 13.12
N LYS A 626 -2.77 -8.84 14.41
CA LYS A 626 -3.55 -7.70 14.88
C LYS A 626 -3.03 -6.36 14.33
N GLU A 627 -1.71 -6.23 14.11
CA GLU A 627 -1.08 -5.09 13.45
C GLU A 627 -1.57 -4.90 12.01
N MET A 628 -1.61 -5.98 11.23
CA MET A 628 -2.05 -5.95 9.83
C MET A 628 -3.55 -5.66 9.67
N GLU A 629 -4.38 -6.21 10.57
CA GLU A 629 -5.82 -5.94 10.58
C GLU A 629 -6.11 -4.49 11.00
N GLU A 630 -5.47 -3.97 12.05
CA GLU A 630 -5.65 -2.58 12.50
C GLU A 630 -5.19 -1.57 11.43
N ASP A 631 -4.02 -1.76 10.80
CA ASP A 631 -3.54 -0.85 9.74
C ASP A 631 -4.50 -0.80 8.54
N PHE A 632 -5.09 -1.94 8.18
CA PHE A 632 -6.02 -2.01 7.06
C PHE A 632 -7.31 -1.25 7.37
N PHE A 633 -7.91 -1.46 8.54
CA PHE A 633 -9.15 -0.77 8.91
C PHE A 633 -8.95 0.70 9.34
N GLU A 634 -7.72 1.16 9.62
CA GLU A 634 -7.37 2.59 9.67
C GLU A 634 -7.44 3.31 8.29
N SER A 635 -7.52 2.55 7.17
CA SER A 635 -7.36 3.08 5.81
C SER A 635 -8.38 2.59 4.77
N PHE A 636 -9.11 1.50 5.07
CA PHE A 636 -10.09 0.86 4.19
C PHE A 636 -11.35 0.44 4.96
N SER A 637 -12.52 0.57 4.33
CA SER A 637 -13.79 0.03 4.83
C SER A 637 -14.34 -1.03 3.89
N ILE A 638 -15.08 -2.00 4.44
CA ILE A 638 -15.80 -3.01 3.64
C ILE A 638 -17.16 -2.43 3.27
N ILE A 639 -17.44 -2.33 1.97
CA ILE A 639 -18.69 -1.78 1.42
C ILE A 639 -19.64 -2.85 0.88
N GLY A 640 -19.20 -4.12 0.82
CA GLY A 640 -20.02 -5.25 0.42
C GLY A 640 -19.23 -6.56 0.37
N VAL A 641 -19.91 -7.63 -0.05
CA VAL A 641 -19.32 -8.94 -0.35
C VAL A 641 -19.76 -9.33 -1.77
N ASP A 642 -18.90 -10.05 -2.48
CA ASP A 642 -19.14 -10.60 -3.82
C ASP A 642 -18.51 -12.01 -3.90
N THR A 643 -18.73 -12.71 -5.02
CA THR A 643 -18.25 -14.08 -5.24
C THR A 643 -17.44 -14.21 -6.51
N TYR A 644 -16.47 -15.12 -6.53
CA TYR A 644 -15.67 -15.44 -7.71
C TYR A 644 -15.54 -16.97 -7.84
N LYS A 645 -15.67 -17.50 -9.07
CA LYS A 645 -15.42 -18.91 -9.38
C LYS A 645 -13.99 -19.07 -9.89
N ILE A 646 -13.18 -19.92 -9.25
CA ILE A 646 -11.80 -20.23 -9.64
C ILE A 646 -11.76 -20.73 -11.09
N LYS A 647 -10.88 -20.12 -11.90
CA LYS A 647 -10.66 -20.48 -13.32
C LYS A 647 -9.32 -21.18 -13.48
N ASP A 648 -9.08 -21.73 -14.68
CA ASP A 648 -7.77 -22.27 -15.01
C ASP A 648 -6.68 -21.18 -14.97
N GLY A 649 -5.48 -21.56 -14.54
CA GLY A 649 -4.33 -20.67 -14.32
C GLY A 649 -4.46 -19.69 -13.13
N ASP A 650 -5.60 -19.62 -12.44
CA ASP A 650 -5.74 -18.81 -11.23
C ASP A 650 -4.91 -19.37 -10.08
N THR A 651 -4.34 -18.48 -9.28
CA THR A 651 -3.75 -18.80 -7.97
C THR A 651 -4.23 -17.76 -6.98
N ILE A 652 -4.41 -18.14 -5.71
CA ILE A 652 -4.90 -17.24 -4.66
C ILE A 652 -4.10 -15.93 -4.61
N TRP A 653 -2.77 -16.00 -4.73
CA TRP A 653 -1.90 -14.81 -4.76
C TRP A 653 -2.18 -13.91 -5.98
N LEU A 654 -2.32 -14.48 -7.19
CA LEU A 654 -2.66 -13.69 -8.37
C LEU A 654 -4.07 -13.11 -8.31
N LEU A 655 -5.03 -13.81 -7.69
CA LEU A 655 -6.40 -13.33 -7.48
C LEU A 655 -6.42 -12.13 -6.53
N CYS A 656 -5.85 -12.27 -5.34
CA CYS A 656 -5.69 -11.17 -4.38
C CYS A 656 -5.04 -9.93 -5.02
N LEU A 657 -3.92 -10.12 -5.75
CA LEU A 657 -3.15 -9.01 -6.30
C LEU A 657 -3.75 -8.37 -7.58
N ASN A 658 -4.41 -9.14 -8.46
CA ASN A 658 -4.74 -8.69 -9.83
C ASN A 658 -6.23 -8.78 -10.20
N LYS A 659 -7.11 -9.25 -9.30
CA LYS A 659 -8.55 -9.47 -9.58
C LYS A 659 -9.47 -9.00 -8.46
N LEU A 660 -9.13 -9.31 -7.22
CA LEU A 660 -9.94 -9.03 -6.03
C LEU A 660 -9.44 -7.79 -5.28
N GLU A 661 -8.16 -7.44 -5.44
CA GLU A 661 -7.49 -6.28 -4.85
C GLU A 661 -7.62 -6.20 -3.31
N ILE A 662 -7.48 -7.35 -2.64
CA ILE A 662 -7.56 -7.48 -1.18
C ILE A 662 -6.38 -8.29 -0.64
N PRO A 663 -5.96 -8.06 0.61
CA PRO A 663 -4.90 -8.84 1.24
C PRO A 663 -5.37 -10.28 1.52
N LEU A 664 -4.41 -11.20 1.60
CA LEU A 664 -4.68 -12.62 1.63
C LEU A 664 -5.27 -13.08 2.98
N TRP A 665 -4.87 -12.45 4.09
CA TRP A 665 -5.51 -12.68 5.39
C TRP A 665 -7.02 -12.36 5.36
N LEU A 666 -7.43 -11.31 4.63
CA LEU A 666 -8.83 -10.90 4.53
C LEU A 666 -9.63 -11.88 3.66
N LEU A 667 -9.07 -12.38 2.55
CA LEU A 667 -9.70 -13.44 1.77
C LEU A 667 -9.86 -14.72 2.60
N LYS A 668 -8.85 -15.11 3.40
CA LYS A 668 -8.95 -16.27 4.31
C LYS A 668 -10.02 -16.05 5.39
N LYS A 669 -10.15 -14.85 5.94
CA LYS A 669 -11.17 -14.47 6.94
C LYS A 669 -12.62 -14.65 6.45
N TYR A 670 -12.85 -14.50 5.14
CA TYR A 670 -14.14 -14.78 4.49
C TYR A 670 -14.32 -16.24 4.01
N ASN A 671 -13.27 -17.07 4.05
CA ASN A 671 -13.31 -18.48 3.63
C ASN A 671 -12.58 -19.38 4.66
N PRO A 672 -12.93 -19.33 5.96
CA PRO A 672 -12.06 -19.84 7.03
C PRO A 672 -11.79 -21.35 6.97
N VAL A 673 -12.76 -22.14 6.49
CA VAL A 673 -12.67 -23.61 6.37
C VAL A 673 -11.92 -24.05 5.10
N MET A 674 -11.65 -23.15 4.15
CA MET A 674 -11.06 -23.50 2.86
C MET A 674 -9.54 -23.68 2.94
N ASP A 675 -9.02 -24.81 2.49
CA ASP A 675 -7.58 -25.08 2.33
C ASP A 675 -7.06 -24.37 1.05
N PHE A 676 -6.35 -23.26 1.22
CA PHE A 676 -5.83 -22.48 0.08
C PHE A 676 -4.62 -23.14 -0.61
N SER A 677 -4.10 -24.25 -0.07
CA SER A 677 -3.10 -25.08 -0.77
C SER A 677 -3.74 -26.08 -1.75
N LYS A 678 -5.07 -26.22 -1.77
CA LYS A 678 -5.81 -27.24 -2.54
C LYS A 678 -7.08 -26.69 -3.22
N LEU A 679 -6.94 -25.58 -3.95
CA LEU A 679 -8.04 -25.06 -4.77
C LEU A 679 -8.51 -26.07 -5.82
N LYS A 680 -9.81 -26.04 -6.11
CA LYS A 680 -10.46 -26.76 -7.21
C LYS A 680 -10.98 -25.78 -8.27
N LEU A 681 -11.01 -26.22 -9.53
CA LEU A 681 -11.66 -25.49 -10.62
C LEU A 681 -13.16 -25.26 -10.29
N GLN A 682 -13.73 -24.13 -10.73
CA GLN A 682 -15.12 -23.71 -10.47
C GLN A 682 -15.52 -23.53 -9.00
N GLN A 683 -14.62 -23.76 -8.05
CA GLN A 683 -14.85 -23.50 -6.62
C GLN A 683 -15.20 -22.03 -6.41
N THR A 684 -16.29 -21.76 -5.68
CA THR A 684 -16.69 -20.39 -5.35
C THR A 684 -15.92 -19.91 -4.11
N ILE A 685 -15.22 -18.78 -4.23
CA ILE A 685 -14.67 -18.02 -3.10
C ILE A 685 -15.55 -16.79 -2.83
N LYS A 686 -15.78 -16.47 -1.56
CA LYS A 686 -16.39 -15.21 -1.13
C LYS A 686 -15.29 -14.16 -0.93
N TYR A 687 -15.53 -12.91 -1.32
CA TYR A 687 -14.54 -11.85 -1.10
C TYR A 687 -15.21 -10.50 -0.78
N PRO A 688 -14.68 -9.70 0.16
CA PRO A 688 -15.20 -8.38 0.44
C PRO A 688 -14.81 -7.38 -0.65
N ILE A 689 -15.73 -6.47 -0.97
CA ILE A 689 -15.46 -5.27 -1.73
C ILE A 689 -15.00 -4.19 -0.74
N VAL A 690 -13.78 -3.69 -0.94
CA VAL A 690 -13.15 -2.69 -0.05
C VAL A 690 -13.08 -1.32 -0.72
N ASN A 691 -13.17 -0.26 0.07
CA ASN A 691 -13.09 1.14 -0.36
C ASN A 691 -12.07 1.89 0.50
N SER A 692 -11.30 2.81 -0.09
CA SER A 692 -10.47 3.73 0.70
C SER A 692 -11.09 5.13 0.66
N PRO A 693 -11.51 5.71 1.80
CA PRO A 693 -12.04 7.08 1.85
C PRO A 693 -10.99 8.15 1.50
N ARG A 694 -9.71 7.77 1.39
CA ARG A 694 -8.60 8.64 0.96
C ARG A 694 -8.34 8.59 -0.55
N GLY A 695 -8.79 7.53 -1.24
CA GLY A 695 -8.57 7.34 -2.67
C GLY A 695 -7.13 7.01 -3.07
N PHE A 696 -6.34 6.36 -2.19
CA PHE A 696 -4.99 5.89 -2.52
C PHE A 696 -5.01 4.68 -3.47
N GLU A 697 -5.03 4.98 -4.76
CA GLU A 697 -4.77 4.05 -5.86
C GLU A 697 -3.77 4.70 -6.84
N ILE A 698 -2.52 4.80 -6.40
CA ILE A 698 -1.37 5.00 -7.30
C ILE A 698 -0.76 3.61 -7.51
N GLN A 699 -0.57 3.22 -8.79
CA GLN A 699 -0.13 1.93 -9.35
C GLN A 699 -1.19 0.81 -9.49
#